data_AF-A0A4S2V961-F1
#
_entry.id   AF-A0A4S2V961-F1
#
_cell.length_a   1.000
_cell.length_b   1.000
_cell.length_c   1.000
_cell.angle_alpha   90.00
_cell.angle_beta   90.00
_cell.angle_gamma   90.00
#
_symmetry.space_group_name_H-M   'P 1'
#
loop_
_entity.id
_entity.type
_entity.pdbx_description
1 polymer ?
#
loop_
_entity_poly.entity_id
_entity_poly.type
_entity_poly.pdbx_seq_one_letter_code
_entity_poly.pdbx_strand_id
1 'polypeptide(L)'
;MARGLSDFDPGALQRLRWGFPTATGNPGLTAAELARLVGASKAQIVAYENGRTVPDPKRVAELARVLNVPPTRLMRTWNRDHWAVADLRRAAALTAATVTQTLGVSAKAYRKFEQQGIVPAQRHTFLDDLADLFAVSYSTLDRAVDNIPAVTDRKDQATELVRNLAETYVRQDGQWRQPPAQDPFVVALAGLYGRTPHRLQPILGHLLSELRQRAVLIQREHVVAKYDTDPARQHRARGVLAQHRHRYGKEMTQVAARLEAFHRTGQPSDVWQALVDLTDLSANPAGTWVPLTLLATHDTTQLLPRFLVRQEPFGDIAAAQLTTQGNHHLRAFRDLYTALYPTVRPPRTNSTSRTGTPARTQGPDHHFTLPGFTERFAVPQRVMSQLQKDADLRGTAEVPLSDTVMLTLGPANTGSVPRPRSRPAQITVPAPVPTDWSKLVPGRPHTGTAAEQGAELGSQRDTLLQARVAYTVVEIIDRHAVGAEVSTIAQETGIATARLTPILAMLCEEDFAVEVAEGVYTPGPALDRLAAPGGVDLQLRHTLSLACDILGAAVYFSRYVDGEVKILQMADGPLAPAVHEWVDFKAAAHASAVGKCLLTQLPPDLRADHLSRHRTARLTRRTITNRRHLIDTLERLAPGQPVYDIREYANKVVCGAVAASTGNEIGSLALSLPLANAHRLKAASAALTHKAVPVLLALLISQTPLGHHAGLQAGTEPTRSTITPAALRRLRATFRTALTNAQDIKDTALNPAVGPHLATDSTSTSLYLFDAPADPLRAGAANPLALPHTYTVSAGGCTQAFTGEQHDVHGRLTIYRANTPTPSNHPLKPGAREPWPCH
;
A
#
# COMPACT_ATOMS: atom_id res chain seq x y z
N MET A 1 -25.06 -22.06 -16.80
CA MET A 1 -23.96 -22.40 -15.87
C MET A 1 -22.78 -22.97 -16.66
N ALA A 2 -21.87 -22.13 -17.13
CA ALA A 2 -20.60 -22.60 -17.66
C ALA A 2 -19.62 -22.71 -16.49
N ARG A 3 -19.40 -23.94 -16.02
CA ARG A 3 -18.25 -24.29 -15.18
C ARG A 3 -17.03 -24.37 -16.11
N GLY A 4 -16.21 -23.33 -16.17
CA GLY A 4 -14.96 -23.32 -16.94
C GLY A 4 -14.17 -22.06 -16.60
N LEU A 5 -12.84 -22.15 -16.51
CA LEU A 5 -11.96 -21.03 -16.18
C LEU A 5 -12.32 -19.77 -17.00
N SER A 6 -12.57 -18.63 -16.35
CA SER A 6 -12.92 -17.38 -17.05
C SER A 6 -11.76 -16.83 -17.89
N ASP A 7 -10.51 -17.12 -17.50
CA ASP A 7 -9.35 -16.34 -17.91
C ASP A 7 -8.28 -17.13 -18.68
N PHE A 8 -8.60 -18.29 -19.26
CA PHE A 8 -7.70 -18.95 -20.22
C PHE A 8 -7.46 -18.03 -21.43
N ASP A 9 -6.22 -17.96 -21.94
CA ASP A 9 -5.88 -17.22 -23.17
C ASP A 9 -5.75 -18.18 -24.38
N PRO A 10 -6.78 -18.29 -25.24
CA PRO A 10 -6.72 -19.07 -26.47
C PRO A 10 -5.57 -18.65 -27.39
N GLY A 11 -5.28 -17.36 -27.45
CA GLY A 11 -4.22 -16.80 -28.29
C GLY A 11 -2.83 -17.15 -27.76
N ALA A 12 -2.65 -17.21 -26.43
CA ALA A 12 -1.39 -17.67 -25.83
C ALA A 12 -1.11 -19.12 -26.19
N LEU A 13 -2.12 -20.01 -26.10
CA LEU A 13 -1.95 -21.41 -26.49
C LEU A 13 -1.49 -21.54 -27.95
N GLN A 14 -2.13 -20.79 -28.86
CA GLN A 14 -1.78 -20.81 -30.28
C GLN A 14 -0.36 -20.28 -30.53
N ARG A 15 0.02 -19.15 -29.91
CA ARG A 15 1.36 -18.56 -30.01
C ARG A 15 2.45 -19.50 -29.48
N LEU A 16 2.24 -20.09 -28.30
CA LEU A 16 3.19 -21.00 -27.66
C LEU A 16 3.34 -22.30 -28.45
N ARG A 17 2.24 -22.82 -29.01
CA ARG A 17 2.27 -24.00 -29.87
C ARG A 17 3.05 -23.72 -31.16
N TRP A 18 2.81 -22.59 -31.82
CA TRP A 18 3.53 -22.21 -33.04
C TRP A 18 5.00 -21.86 -32.80
N GLY A 19 5.35 -21.32 -31.62
CA GLY A 19 6.73 -21.04 -31.23
C GLY A 19 7.50 -22.26 -30.70
N PHE A 20 6.87 -23.44 -30.60
CA PHE A 20 7.50 -24.62 -30.02
C PHE A 20 8.59 -25.19 -30.94
N PRO A 21 9.85 -25.34 -30.48
CA PRO A 21 10.94 -25.83 -31.32
C PRO A 21 10.74 -27.31 -31.66
N THR A 22 10.67 -27.63 -32.95
CA THR A 22 10.60 -29.02 -33.44
C THR A 22 11.96 -29.46 -33.98
N ALA A 23 12.36 -30.71 -33.70
CA ALA A 23 13.65 -31.27 -34.14
C ALA A 23 13.80 -31.38 -35.68
N THR A 24 12.69 -31.21 -36.42
CA THR A 24 12.59 -31.39 -37.87
C THR A 24 12.72 -30.10 -38.68
N GLY A 25 12.99 -28.95 -38.04
CA GLY A 25 13.08 -27.65 -38.72
C GLY A 25 11.74 -27.11 -39.22
N ASN A 26 10.61 -27.71 -38.81
CA ASN A 26 9.27 -27.26 -39.15
C ASN A 26 8.78 -26.13 -38.23
N PRO A 27 7.93 -25.22 -38.73
CA PRO A 27 7.39 -24.11 -37.95
C PRO A 27 6.33 -24.60 -36.96
N GLY A 28 6.75 -24.83 -35.71
CA GLY A 28 5.85 -25.08 -34.59
C GLY A 28 5.17 -26.45 -34.55
N LEU A 29 4.60 -26.78 -33.40
CA LEU A 29 3.91 -28.04 -33.15
C LEU A 29 2.50 -27.97 -33.77
N THR A 30 2.04 -28.96 -34.53
CA THR A 30 0.68 -28.94 -35.09
C THR A 30 -0.38 -29.21 -34.01
N ALA A 31 -1.63 -28.77 -34.22
CA ALA A 31 -2.72 -29.06 -33.27
C ALA A 31 -2.97 -30.59 -33.09
N ALA A 32 -2.68 -31.39 -34.11
CA ALA A 32 -2.79 -32.86 -34.04
C ALA A 32 -1.66 -33.48 -33.20
N GLU A 33 -0.44 -32.97 -33.34
CA GLU A 33 0.70 -33.40 -32.53
C GLU A 33 0.51 -33.00 -31.07
N LEU A 34 0.05 -31.78 -30.79
CA LEU A 34 -0.21 -31.33 -29.43
C LEU A 34 -1.27 -32.20 -28.78
N ALA A 35 -2.37 -32.46 -29.51
CA ALA A 35 -3.43 -33.35 -29.08
C ALA A 35 -2.91 -34.75 -28.72
N ARG A 36 -2.00 -35.34 -29.52
CA ARG A 36 -1.37 -36.62 -29.23
C ARG A 36 -0.51 -36.58 -27.96
N LEU A 37 0.27 -35.51 -27.76
CA LEU A 37 1.17 -35.36 -26.61
C LEU A 37 0.43 -35.15 -25.28
N VAL A 38 -0.73 -34.48 -25.29
CA VAL A 38 -1.55 -34.29 -24.08
C VAL A 38 -2.63 -35.37 -23.90
N GLY A 39 -2.87 -36.24 -24.87
CA GLY A 39 -3.98 -37.20 -24.81
C GLY A 39 -5.35 -36.50 -24.94
N ALA A 40 -5.49 -35.64 -25.95
CA ALA A 40 -6.73 -34.98 -26.34
C ALA A 40 -7.04 -35.26 -27.82
N SER A 41 -8.22 -34.87 -28.29
CA SER A 41 -8.51 -34.86 -29.74
C SER A 41 -8.04 -33.56 -30.39
N LYS A 42 -7.69 -33.62 -31.69
CA LYS A 42 -7.36 -32.41 -32.48
C LYS A 42 -8.47 -31.36 -32.39
N ALA A 43 -9.73 -31.81 -32.44
CA ALA A 43 -10.90 -30.94 -32.32
C ALA A 43 -10.97 -30.21 -30.97
N GLN A 44 -10.59 -30.87 -29.87
CA GLN A 44 -10.53 -30.24 -28.54
C GLN A 44 -9.47 -29.15 -28.47
N ILE A 45 -8.26 -29.39 -28.99
CA ILE A 45 -7.20 -28.37 -29.04
C ILE A 45 -7.65 -27.16 -29.86
N VAL A 46 -8.22 -27.40 -31.05
CA VAL A 46 -8.75 -26.31 -31.89
C VAL A 46 -9.92 -25.59 -31.22
N ALA A 47 -10.74 -26.28 -30.43
CA ALA A 47 -11.80 -25.64 -29.65
C ALA A 47 -11.23 -24.74 -28.53
N TYR A 48 -10.12 -25.13 -27.89
CA TYR A 48 -9.42 -24.30 -26.91
C TYR A 48 -8.80 -23.06 -27.56
N GLU A 49 -8.11 -23.20 -28.69
CA GLU A 49 -7.47 -22.10 -29.42
C GLU A 49 -8.47 -21.08 -29.99
N ASN A 50 -9.68 -21.52 -30.30
CA ASN A 50 -10.76 -20.63 -30.75
C ASN A 50 -11.63 -20.12 -29.60
N GLY A 51 -11.31 -20.45 -28.34
CA GLY A 51 -12.08 -20.04 -27.16
C GLY A 51 -13.49 -20.64 -27.08
N ARG A 52 -13.81 -21.67 -27.86
CA ARG A 52 -15.12 -22.36 -27.83
C ARG A 52 -15.29 -23.23 -26.60
N THR A 53 -14.18 -23.68 -26.02
CA THR A 53 -14.16 -24.49 -24.80
C THR A 53 -12.96 -24.06 -23.98
N VAL A 54 -13.08 -24.14 -22.66
CA VAL A 54 -11.98 -23.84 -21.75
C VAL A 54 -11.45 -25.15 -21.16
N PRO A 55 -10.13 -25.39 -21.18
CA PRO A 55 -9.55 -26.58 -20.58
C PRO A 55 -9.72 -26.58 -19.05
N ASP A 56 -9.97 -27.75 -18.45
CA ASP A 56 -9.95 -27.89 -16.99
C ASP A 56 -8.52 -27.75 -16.43
N PRO A 57 -8.33 -27.56 -15.10
CA PRO A 57 -7.00 -27.32 -14.54
C PRO A 57 -6.01 -28.47 -14.83
N LYS A 58 -6.49 -29.72 -14.85
CA LYS A 58 -5.65 -30.88 -15.19
C LYS A 58 -5.13 -30.77 -16.62
N ARG A 59 -6.01 -30.41 -17.56
CA ARG A 59 -5.67 -30.19 -18.97
C ARG A 59 -4.73 -29.00 -19.15
N VAL A 60 -4.91 -27.91 -18.38
CA VAL A 60 -3.97 -26.77 -18.38
C VAL A 60 -2.58 -27.22 -17.94
N ALA A 61 -2.47 -28.04 -16.88
CA ALA A 61 -1.18 -28.58 -16.42
C ALA A 61 -0.50 -29.44 -17.49
N GLU A 62 -1.27 -30.31 -18.18
CA GLU A 62 -0.76 -31.13 -19.28
C GLU A 62 -0.25 -30.30 -20.45
N LEU A 63 -1.00 -29.28 -20.86
CA LEU A 63 -0.61 -28.34 -21.93
C LEU A 63 0.66 -27.57 -21.56
N ALA A 64 0.71 -27.00 -20.35
CA ALA A 64 1.85 -26.25 -19.84
C ALA A 64 3.13 -27.11 -19.79
N ARG A 65 3.02 -28.36 -19.31
CA ARG A 65 4.12 -29.32 -19.26
C ARG A 65 4.64 -29.68 -20.65
N VAL A 66 3.75 -29.98 -21.61
CA VAL A 66 4.15 -30.32 -22.98
C VAL A 66 4.80 -29.12 -23.69
N LEU A 67 4.28 -27.91 -23.47
CA LEU A 67 4.81 -26.67 -24.04
C LEU A 67 6.02 -26.11 -23.28
N ASN A 68 6.44 -26.75 -22.18
CA ASN A 68 7.53 -26.33 -21.31
C ASN A 68 7.41 -24.88 -20.82
N VAL A 69 6.22 -24.49 -20.37
CA VAL A 69 5.94 -23.17 -19.81
C VAL A 69 5.20 -23.29 -18.47
N PRO A 70 5.29 -22.29 -17.58
CA PRO A 70 4.43 -22.28 -16.39
C PRO A 70 2.95 -22.12 -16.80
N PRO A 71 2.00 -22.75 -16.09
CA PRO A 71 0.57 -22.67 -16.39
C PRO A 71 0.01 -21.24 -16.54
N THR A 72 0.59 -20.29 -15.80
CA THR A 72 0.21 -18.87 -15.83
C THR A 72 0.40 -18.22 -17.21
N ARG A 73 1.31 -18.73 -18.05
CA ARG A 73 1.51 -18.25 -19.44
C ARG A 73 0.36 -18.61 -20.38
N LEU A 74 -0.50 -19.54 -19.98
CA LEU A 74 -1.72 -19.91 -20.71
C LEU A 74 -2.95 -19.10 -20.25
N MET A 75 -2.79 -18.16 -19.31
CA MET A 75 -3.87 -17.35 -18.74
C MET A 75 -3.77 -15.88 -19.18
N ARG A 76 -4.88 -15.16 -19.13
CA ARG A 76 -4.97 -13.72 -19.36
C ARG A 76 -4.58 -12.98 -18.07
N THR A 77 -3.40 -12.39 -18.02
CA THR A 77 -2.88 -11.79 -16.77
C THR A 77 -3.30 -10.33 -16.56
N TRP A 78 -3.87 -9.64 -17.55
CA TRP A 78 -4.23 -8.22 -17.45
C TRP A 78 -5.37 -7.93 -16.45
N ASN A 79 -6.21 -8.92 -16.13
CA ASN A 79 -7.30 -8.79 -15.14
C ASN A 79 -7.00 -9.51 -13.82
N ARG A 80 -5.73 -9.90 -13.58
CA ARG A 80 -5.32 -10.69 -12.41
C ARG A 80 -5.69 -10.04 -11.08
N ASP A 81 -5.78 -8.72 -11.03
CA ASP A 81 -6.18 -7.98 -9.83
C ASP A 81 -7.63 -8.20 -9.40
N HIS A 82 -8.48 -8.69 -10.31
CA HIS A 82 -9.89 -9.00 -10.03
C HIS A 82 -10.13 -10.50 -9.80
N TRP A 83 -9.09 -11.32 -9.88
CA TRP A 83 -9.21 -12.77 -9.69
C TRP A 83 -9.57 -13.11 -8.26
N ALA A 84 -10.50 -14.04 -8.08
CA ALA A 84 -10.74 -14.66 -6.79
C ALA A 84 -9.76 -15.81 -6.56
N VAL A 85 -9.73 -16.34 -5.33
CA VAL A 85 -8.89 -17.51 -4.95
C VAL A 85 -9.06 -18.69 -5.90
N ALA A 86 -10.28 -18.96 -6.35
CA ALA A 86 -10.56 -20.05 -7.27
C ALA A 86 -9.89 -19.86 -8.63
N ASP A 87 -9.74 -18.61 -9.09
CA ASP A 87 -9.12 -18.27 -10.37
C ASP A 87 -7.60 -18.39 -10.25
N LEU A 88 -7.00 -17.91 -9.14
CA LEU A 88 -5.58 -18.15 -8.84
C LEU A 88 -5.24 -19.64 -8.80
N ARG A 89 -6.06 -20.45 -8.11
CA ARG A 89 -5.87 -21.91 -8.07
C ARG A 89 -5.87 -22.52 -9.48
N ARG A 90 -6.84 -22.13 -10.29
CA ARG A 90 -6.97 -22.67 -11.66
C ARG A 90 -5.86 -22.17 -12.58
N ALA A 91 -5.38 -20.94 -12.41
CA ALA A 91 -4.23 -20.38 -13.12
C ALA A 91 -2.93 -21.10 -12.75
N ALA A 92 -2.81 -21.59 -11.52
CA ALA A 92 -1.76 -22.52 -11.10
C ALA A 92 -1.97 -23.96 -11.61
N ALA A 93 -3.01 -24.21 -12.41
CA ALA A 93 -3.41 -25.52 -12.92
C ALA A 93 -3.72 -26.57 -11.83
N LEU A 94 -4.22 -26.13 -10.67
CA LEU A 94 -4.52 -27.01 -9.55
C LEU A 94 -6.02 -27.29 -9.43
N THR A 95 -6.35 -28.54 -9.11
CA THR A 95 -7.70 -28.91 -8.69
C THR A 95 -7.86 -28.68 -7.19
N ALA A 96 -9.09 -28.46 -6.72
CA ALA A 96 -9.35 -28.36 -5.28
C ALA A 96 -8.92 -29.64 -4.53
N ALA A 97 -9.07 -30.81 -5.16
CA ALA A 97 -8.62 -32.08 -4.60
C ALA A 97 -7.09 -32.13 -4.42
N THR A 98 -6.34 -31.66 -5.43
CA THR A 98 -4.87 -31.55 -5.36
C THR A 98 -4.46 -30.64 -4.21
N VAL A 99 -5.09 -29.46 -4.07
CA VAL A 99 -4.79 -28.54 -2.96
C VAL A 99 -5.05 -29.19 -1.61
N THR A 100 -6.19 -29.86 -1.45
CA THR A 100 -6.53 -30.52 -0.17
C THR A 100 -5.58 -31.65 0.18
N GLN A 101 -5.13 -32.42 -0.81
CA GLN A 101 -4.18 -33.51 -0.63
C GLN A 101 -2.79 -32.98 -0.27
N THR A 102 -2.30 -31.96 -0.99
CA THR A 102 -0.98 -31.37 -0.75
C THR A 102 -0.88 -30.67 0.60
N LEU A 103 -1.90 -29.89 0.99
CA LEU A 103 -1.89 -29.14 2.25
C LEU A 103 -2.39 -29.95 3.45
N GLY A 104 -2.89 -31.17 3.23
CA GLY A 104 -3.48 -31.99 4.29
C GLY A 104 -4.68 -31.33 4.97
N VAL A 105 -5.48 -30.56 4.22
CA VAL A 105 -6.70 -29.88 4.71
C VAL A 105 -7.94 -30.59 4.20
N SER A 106 -9.00 -30.66 5.02
CA SER A 106 -10.25 -31.29 4.58
C SER A 106 -10.88 -30.53 3.40
N ALA A 107 -11.48 -31.26 2.47
CA ALA A 107 -12.21 -30.66 1.34
C ALA A 107 -13.29 -29.67 1.77
N LYS A 108 -13.94 -29.93 2.93
CA LYS A 108 -14.92 -29.03 3.54
C LYS A 108 -14.28 -27.70 3.97
N ALA A 109 -13.13 -27.74 4.63
CA ALA A 109 -12.43 -26.54 5.10
C ALA A 109 -11.90 -25.70 3.92
N TYR A 110 -11.28 -26.36 2.93
CA TYR A 110 -10.79 -25.67 1.74
C TYR A 110 -11.92 -25.03 0.92
N ARG A 111 -13.03 -25.75 0.71
CA ARG A 111 -14.21 -25.21 0.03
C ARG A 111 -14.76 -23.99 0.76
N LYS A 112 -14.82 -24.03 2.09
CA LYS A 112 -15.26 -22.88 2.89
C LYS A 112 -14.35 -21.67 2.71
N PHE A 113 -13.04 -21.88 2.69
CA PHE A 113 -12.07 -20.80 2.40
C PHE A 113 -12.24 -20.25 0.97
N GLU A 114 -12.22 -21.11 -0.05
CA GLU A 114 -12.29 -20.67 -1.45
C GLU A 114 -13.60 -19.94 -1.77
N GLN A 115 -14.72 -20.35 -1.16
CA GLN A 115 -16.05 -19.78 -1.45
C GLN A 115 -16.42 -18.62 -0.53
N GLN A 116 -15.88 -18.53 0.68
CA GLN A 116 -16.32 -17.58 1.71
C GLN A 116 -15.18 -16.73 2.30
N GLY A 117 -13.92 -17.00 1.93
CA GLY A 117 -12.73 -16.36 2.50
C GLY A 117 -12.41 -16.76 3.94
N ILE A 118 -13.10 -17.77 4.50
CA ILE A 118 -12.93 -18.17 5.90
C ILE A 118 -11.76 -19.13 6.03
N VAL A 119 -10.67 -18.65 6.63
CA VAL A 119 -9.45 -19.42 6.89
C VAL A 119 -9.73 -20.57 7.89
N PRO A 120 -9.23 -21.79 7.62
CA PRO A 120 -9.36 -22.91 8.56
C PRO A 120 -8.81 -22.59 9.96
N ALA A 121 -9.54 -22.96 11.00
CA ALA A 121 -9.06 -22.81 12.37
C ALA A 121 -7.83 -23.71 12.62
N GLN A 122 -6.92 -23.27 13.49
CA GLN A 122 -5.71 -24.00 13.91
C GLN A 122 -4.67 -24.27 12.81
N ARG A 123 -4.80 -23.63 11.63
CA ARG A 123 -3.80 -23.67 10.55
C ARG A 123 -3.28 -22.25 10.29
N HIS A 124 -2.35 -21.79 11.11
CA HIS A 124 -1.88 -20.40 11.12
C HIS A 124 -1.00 -20.04 9.91
N THR A 125 -0.31 -21.02 9.33
CA THR A 125 0.50 -20.90 8.10
C THR A 125 -0.31 -21.13 6.82
N PHE A 126 -1.62 -21.41 6.91
CA PHE A 126 -2.43 -21.86 5.77
C PHE A 126 -2.33 -20.94 4.55
N LEU A 127 -2.32 -19.61 4.76
CA LEU A 127 -2.21 -18.66 3.67
C LEU A 127 -0.82 -18.64 3.04
N ASP A 128 0.24 -18.84 3.83
CA ASP A 128 1.61 -18.97 3.30
C ASP A 128 1.73 -20.25 2.47
N ASP A 129 1.25 -21.37 3.01
CA ASP A 129 1.32 -22.67 2.34
C ASP A 129 0.51 -22.66 1.03
N LEU A 130 -0.60 -21.92 1.00
CA LEU A 130 -1.40 -21.74 -0.20
C LEU A 130 -0.76 -20.78 -1.21
N ALA A 131 -0.15 -19.68 -0.75
CA ALA A 131 0.55 -18.73 -1.61
C ALA A 131 1.73 -19.43 -2.32
N ASP A 132 2.51 -20.21 -1.58
CA ASP A 132 3.60 -21.04 -2.12
C ASP A 132 3.07 -22.05 -3.14
N LEU A 133 2.01 -22.78 -2.79
CA LEU A 133 1.42 -23.78 -3.67
C LEU A 133 0.88 -23.16 -4.97
N PHE A 134 0.39 -21.93 -4.92
CA PHE A 134 -0.08 -21.19 -6.09
C PHE A 134 1.04 -20.45 -6.83
N ALA A 135 2.26 -20.43 -6.29
CA ALA A 135 3.38 -19.64 -6.75
C ALA A 135 3.03 -18.16 -6.92
N VAL A 136 2.37 -17.58 -5.91
CA VAL A 136 2.01 -16.15 -5.85
C VAL A 136 2.47 -15.52 -4.56
N SER A 137 2.60 -14.20 -4.55
CA SER A 137 2.88 -13.47 -3.32
C SER A 137 1.68 -13.52 -2.36
N TYR A 138 1.94 -13.37 -1.06
CA TYR A 138 0.89 -13.24 -0.05
C TYR A 138 -0.09 -12.11 -0.38
N SER A 139 0.40 -10.95 -0.85
CA SER A 139 -0.46 -9.80 -1.18
C SER A 139 -1.38 -10.08 -2.36
N THR A 140 -0.92 -10.84 -3.36
CA THR A 140 -1.77 -11.32 -4.46
C THR A 140 -2.86 -12.26 -3.95
N LEU A 141 -2.52 -13.18 -3.04
CA LEU A 141 -3.50 -14.09 -2.45
C LEU A 141 -4.52 -13.33 -1.57
N ASP A 142 -4.07 -12.40 -0.74
CA ASP A 142 -4.93 -11.62 0.15
C ASP A 142 -5.93 -10.75 -0.64
N ARG A 143 -5.46 -10.10 -1.72
CA ARG A 143 -6.34 -9.39 -2.67
C ARG A 143 -7.37 -10.33 -3.30
N ALA A 144 -6.95 -11.53 -3.70
CA ALA A 144 -7.86 -12.51 -4.28
C ALA A 144 -8.88 -13.07 -3.29
N VAL A 145 -8.58 -13.05 -1.98
CA VAL A 145 -9.58 -13.33 -0.93
C VAL A 145 -10.60 -12.19 -0.88
N ASP A 146 -10.16 -10.93 -0.96
CA ASP A 146 -11.07 -9.77 -0.98
C ASP A 146 -11.98 -9.73 -2.21
N ASN A 147 -11.56 -10.31 -3.34
CA ASN A 147 -12.36 -10.43 -4.56
C ASN A 147 -13.45 -11.52 -4.49
N ILE A 148 -13.49 -12.34 -3.43
CA ILE A 148 -14.54 -13.35 -3.26
C ILE A 148 -15.89 -12.62 -2.99
N PRO A 149 -16.95 -12.85 -3.79
CA PRO A 149 -18.22 -12.15 -3.60
C PRO A 149 -18.81 -12.29 -2.18
N ALA A 150 -18.71 -13.48 -1.59
CA ALA A 150 -19.18 -13.72 -0.22
C ALA A 150 -18.38 -12.95 0.85
N VAL A 151 -17.15 -12.49 0.57
CA VAL A 151 -16.38 -11.62 1.47
C VAL A 151 -16.93 -10.20 1.41
N THR A 152 -17.24 -9.69 0.21
CA THR A 152 -17.90 -8.40 0.02
C THR A 152 -19.27 -8.37 0.70
N ASP A 153 -20.13 -9.36 0.44
CA ASP A 153 -21.46 -9.47 1.06
C ASP A 153 -21.36 -9.50 2.59
N ARG A 154 -20.36 -10.21 3.13
CA ARG A 154 -20.12 -10.32 4.57
C ARG A 154 -19.66 -8.99 5.17
N LYS A 155 -18.83 -8.20 4.47
CA LYS A 155 -18.42 -6.87 4.91
C LYS A 155 -19.59 -5.89 4.93
N ASP A 156 -20.49 -5.98 3.95
CA ASP A 156 -21.69 -5.13 3.89
C ASP A 156 -22.65 -5.46 5.04
N GLN A 157 -22.93 -6.76 5.27
CA GLN A 157 -23.72 -7.21 6.41
C GLN A 157 -23.08 -6.82 7.75
N ALA A 158 -21.76 -6.97 7.87
CA ALA A 158 -21.05 -6.57 9.09
C ALA A 158 -21.11 -5.06 9.33
N THR A 159 -21.04 -4.24 8.27
CA THR A 159 -21.15 -2.78 8.36
C THR A 159 -22.51 -2.38 8.93
N GLU A 160 -23.58 -3.01 8.46
CA GLU A 160 -24.94 -2.76 8.93
C GLU A 160 -25.13 -3.19 10.40
N LEU A 161 -24.63 -4.37 10.78
CA LEU A 161 -24.68 -4.83 12.17
C LEU A 161 -23.87 -3.93 13.12
N VAL A 162 -22.69 -3.47 12.69
CA VAL A 162 -21.86 -2.52 13.46
C VAL A 162 -22.55 -1.17 13.59
N ARG A 163 -23.24 -0.69 12.55
CA ARG A 163 -24.03 0.55 12.60
C ARG A 163 -25.14 0.46 13.66
N ASN A 164 -25.87 -0.65 13.69
CA ASN A 164 -26.92 -0.90 14.69
C ASN A 164 -26.36 -0.99 16.12
N LEU A 165 -25.19 -1.62 16.30
CA LEU A 165 -24.47 -1.61 17.57
C LEU A 165 -24.03 -0.19 17.98
N ALA A 166 -23.52 0.61 17.05
CA ALA A 166 -23.13 1.98 17.35
C ALA A 166 -24.33 2.85 17.73
N GLU A 167 -25.46 2.71 17.03
CA GLU A 167 -26.70 3.40 17.39
C GLU A 167 -27.17 3.03 18.80
N THR A 168 -27.03 1.75 19.17
CA THR A 168 -27.44 1.25 20.48
C THR A 168 -26.48 1.67 21.60
N TYR A 169 -25.17 1.47 21.44
CA TYR A 169 -24.21 1.57 22.56
C TYR A 169 -23.32 2.82 22.51
N VAL A 170 -23.02 3.33 21.32
CA VAL A 170 -22.14 4.51 21.18
C VAL A 170 -22.89 5.80 21.49
N ARG A 171 -24.17 5.90 21.08
CA ARG A 171 -25.00 7.10 21.28
C ARG A 171 -25.69 7.19 22.66
N GLN A 172 -25.64 6.13 23.47
CA GLN A 172 -26.29 6.13 24.79
C GLN A 172 -25.62 7.11 25.76
N ASP A 173 -26.43 7.84 26.52
CA ASP A 173 -25.96 8.70 27.60
C ASP A 173 -25.41 7.90 28.78
N GLY A 174 -24.48 8.50 29.53
CA GLY A 174 -23.92 7.91 30.75
C GLY A 174 -22.61 7.13 30.58
N GLN A 175 -22.34 6.24 31.52
CA GLN A 175 -21.09 5.46 31.55
C GLN A 175 -21.02 4.45 30.41
N TRP A 176 -19.83 4.27 29.84
CA TRP A 176 -19.62 3.28 28.78
C TRP A 176 -19.94 1.87 29.27
N ARG A 177 -20.80 1.17 28.51
CA ARG A 177 -21.11 -0.24 28.72
C ARG A 177 -20.86 -0.97 27.41
N GLN A 178 -20.00 -1.97 27.48
CA GLN A 178 -19.72 -2.84 26.35
C GLN A 178 -20.95 -3.71 26.03
N PRO A 179 -21.24 -4.00 24.74
CA PRO A 179 -22.30 -4.93 24.38
C PRO A 179 -22.09 -6.30 25.04
N PRO A 180 -23.13 -6.93 25.61
CA PRO A 180 -23.03 -8.28 26.14
C PRO A 180 -22.80 -9.29 25.01
N ALA A 181 -22.17 -10.43 25.31
CA ALA A 181 -21.92 -11.47 24.33
C ALA A 181 -23.21 -12.08 23.75
N GLN A 182 -24.32 -12.00 24.48
CA GLN A 182 -25.64 -12.47 24.06
C GLN A 182 -26.43 -11.43 23.26
N ASP A 183 -25.88 -10.24 23.02
CA ASP A 183 -26.53 -9.22 22.18
C ASP A 183 -26.80 -9.80 20.78
N PRO A 184 -28.02 -9.63 20.22
CA PRO A 184 -28.39 -10.21 18.92
C PRO A 184 -27.45 -9.81 17.77
N PHE A 185 -26.95 -8.57 17.75
CA PHE A 185 -26.03 -8.10 16.72
C PHE A 185 -24.62 -8.66 16.91
N VAL A 186 -24.17 -8.84 18.16
CA VAL A 186 -22.90 -9.52 18.45
C VAL A 186 -22.96 -10.99 18.04
N VAL A 187 -24.07 -11.68 18.34
CA VAL A 187 -24.29 -13.08 17.94
C VAL A 187 -24.33 -13.21 16.42
N ALA A 188 -25.03 -12.33 15.72
CA ALA A 188 -25.09 -12.31 14.26
C ALA A 188 -23.69 -12.09 13.65
N LEU A 189 -22.95 -11.08 14.12
CA LEU A 189 -21.57 -10.83 13.67
C LEU A 189 -20.65 -12.02 13.93
N ALA A 190 -20.75 -12.65 15.10
CA ALA A 190 -19.95 -13.82 15.44
C ALA A 190 -20.24 -15.00 14.47
N GLY A 191 -21.51 -15.18 14.11
CA GLY A 191 -21.94 -16.13 13.09
C GLY A 191 -21.30 -15.87 11.72
N LEU A 192 -21.27 -14.60 11.27
CA LEU A 192 -20.66 -14.22 9.98
C LEU A 192 -19.18 -14.60 9.88
N TYR A 193 -18.42 -14.39 10.94
CA TYR A 193 -16.99 -14.72 10.97
C TYR A 193 -16.69 -16.16 11.43
N GLY A 194 -17.71 -16.96 11.73
CA GLY A 194 -17.54 -18.32 12.27
C GLY A 194 -16.79 -18.36 13.60
N ARG A 195 -17.02 -17.38 14.46
CA ARG A 195 -16.40 -17.24 15.79
C ARG A 195 -17.47 -17.35 16.89
N THR A 196 -17.04 -17.55 18.13
CA THR A 196 -17.96 -17.50 19.27
C THR A 196 -18.25 -16.04 19.66
N PRO A 197 -19.46 -15.72 20.13
CA PRO A 197 -19.78 -14.36 20.58
C PRO A 197 -18.83 -13.86 21.69
N HIS A 198 -18.44 -14.74 22.61
CA HIS A 198 -17.46 -14.42 23.67
C HIS A 198 -16.07 -14.05 23.14
N ARG A 199 -15.65 -14.60 22.00
CA ARG A 199 -14.36 -14.22 21.38
C ARG A 199 -14.46 -12.87 20.68
N LEU A 200 -15.60 -12.57 20.08
CA LEU A 200 -15.80 -11.35 19.30
C LEU A 200 -16.12 -10.13 20.18
N GLN A 201 -16.82 -10.35 21.29
CA GLN A 201 -17.28 -9.31 22.19
C GLN A 201 -16.18 -8.35 22.66
N PRO A 202 -14.97 -8.78 23.12
CA PRO A 202 -13.90 -7.87 23.53
C PRO A 202 -13.39 -6.98 22.40
N ILE A 203 -13.29 -7.54 21.19
CA ILE A 203 -12.83 -6.84 19.98
C ILE A 203 -13.84 -5.74 19.61
N LEU A 204 -15.13 -6.09 19.54
CA LEU A 204 -16.20 -5.12 19.27
C LEU A 204 -16.30 -4.07 20.37
N GLY A 205 -16.15 -4.47 21.63
CA GLY A 205 -16.12 -3.55 22.76
C GLY A 205 -15.04 -2.49 22.61
N HIS A 206 -13.83 -2.88 22.23
CA HIS A 206 -12.76 -1.93 21.96
C HIS A 206 -13.11 -0.99 20.80
N LEU A 207 -13.49 -1.52 19.64
CA LEU A 207 -13.81 -0.74 18.43
C LEU A 207 -14.95 0.26 18.66
N LEU A 208 -16.03 -0.16 19.34
CA LEU A 208 -17.14 0.72 19.68
C LEU A 208 -16.75 1.75 20.74
N SER A 209 -15.83 1.41 21.67
CA SER A 209 -15.32 2.38 22.64
C SER A 209 -14.50 3.49 21.96
N GLU A 210 -13.71 3.17 20.93
CA GLU A 210 -12.98 4.17 20.13
C GLU A 210 -13.97 5.11 19.42
N LEU A 211 -15.01 4.55 18.79
CA LEU A 211 -16.08 5.33 18.17
C LEU A 211 -16.79 6.23 19.18
N ARG A 212 -17.04 5.74 20.40
CA ARG A 212 -17.65 6.54 21.48
C ARG A 212 -16.76 7.69 21.93
N GLN A 213 -15.46 7.47 22.11
CA GLN A 213 -14.54 8.55 22.47
C GLN A 213 -14.59 9.68 21.42
N ARG A 214 -14.67 9.33 20.13
CA ARG A 214 -14.80 10.32 19.05
C ARG A 214 -16.17 10.99 19.01
N ALA A 215 -17.25 10.24 19.25
CA ALA A 215 -18.59 10.81 19.38
C ALA A 215 -18.66 11.84 20.52
N VAL A 216 -18.01 11.57 21.66
CA VAL A 216 -17.91 12.52 22.79
C VAL A 216 -17.14 13.78 22.38
N LEU A 217 -16.03 13.65 21.65
CA LEU A 217 -15.29 14.81 21.12
C LEU A 217 -16.16 15.64 20.16
N ILE A 218 -16.90 14.99 19.26
CA ILE A 218 -17.86 15.67 18.36
C ILE A 218 -18.88 16.46 19.16
N GLN A 219 -19.46 15.88 20.21
CA GLN A 219 -20.45 16.59 21.04
C GLN A 219 -19.84 17.77 21.78
N ARG A 220 -18.63 17.60 22.34
CA ARG A 220 -17.90 18.70 23.00
C ARG A 220 -17.66 19.87 22.05
N GLU A 221 -17.16 19.60 20.86
CA GLU A 221 -16.89 20.65 19.86
C GLU A 221 -18.18 21.26 19.31
N HIS A 222 -19.26 20.47 19.22
CA HIS A 222 -20.57 21.00 18.86
C HIS A 222 -21.09 22.02 19.88
N VAL A 223 -20.92 21.75 21.19
CA VAL A 223 -21.30 22.70 22.25
C VAL A 223 -20.50 23.99 22.13
N VAL A 224 -19.18 23.92 21.92
CA VAL A 224 -18.33 25.11 21.73
C VAL A 224 -18.74 25.88 20.47
N ALA A 225 -18.94 25.19 19.35
CA ALA A 225 -19.30 25.80 18.07
C ALA A 225 -20.66 26.53 18.09
N LYS A 226 -21.56 26.12 19.01
CA LYS A 226 -22.94 26.63 19.10
C LYS A 226 -23.15 27.63 20.24
N TYR A 227 -22.47 27.46 21.37
CA TYR A 227 -22.79 28.16 22.62
C TYR A 227 -21.62 28.95 23.23
N ASP A 228 -20.42 28.90 22.65
CA ASP A 228 -19.29 29.68 23.17
C ASP A 228 -19.49 31.19 22.96
N THR A 229 -18.98 32.03 23.85
CA THR A 229 -19.15 33.49 23.78
C THR A 229 -18.16 34.18 22.84
N ASP A 230 -17.05 33.53 22.46
CA ASP A 230 -16.05 34.05 21.52
C ASP A 230 -16.33 33.60 20.06
N PRO A 231 -16.64 34.52 19.13
CA PRO A 231 -16.90 34.20 17.72
C PRO A 231 -15.71 33.52 17.01
N ALA A 232 -14.47 33.86 17.35
CA ALA A 232 -13.29 33.26 16.76
C ALA A 232 -13.09 31.81 17.23
N ARG A 233 -13.44 31.52 18.48
CA ARG A 233 -13.47 30.16 19.04
C ARG A 233 -14.60 29.33 18.43
N GLN A 234 -15.78 29.92 18.23
CA GLN A 234 -16.88 29.26 17.51
C GLN A 234 -16.50 28.85 16.08
N HIS A 235 -15.87 29.76 15.32
CA HIS A 235 -15.47 29.48 13.93
C HIS A 235 -14.45 28.33 13.85
N ARG A 236 -13.43 28.34 14.73
CA ARG A 236 -12.45 27.25 14.84
C ARG A 236 -13.11 25.92 15.21
N ALA A 237 -14.02 25.93 16.19
CA ALA A 237 -14.74 24.73 16.61
C ALA A 237 -15.61 24.15 15.48
N ARG A 238 -16.17 24.96 14.58
CA ARG A 238 -16.90 24.46 13.39
C ARG A 238 -15.99 23.70 12.42
N GLY A 239 -14.79 24.22 12.16
CA GLY A 239 -13.79 23.53 11.34
C GLY A 239 -13.36 22.19 11.94
N VAL A 240 -13.05 22.18 13.24
CA VAL A 240 -12.65 20.98 13.99
C VAL A 240 -13.80 19.97 14.07
N LEU A 241 -15.04 20.43 14.25
CA LEU A 241 -16.25 19.59 14.23
C LEU A 241 -16.43 18.87 12.88
N ALA A 242 -16.24 19.58 11.76
CA ALA A 242 -16.34 18.98 10.42
C ALA A 242 -15.28 17.88 10.21
N GLN A 243 -14.05 18.13 10.64
CA GLN A 243 -12.96 17.15 10.60
C GLN A 243 -13.27 15.91 11.45
N HIS A 244 -13.74 16.10 12.69
CA HIS A 244 -14.10 14.97 13.55
C HIS A 244 -15.27 14.15 13.01
N ARG A 245 -16.30 14.79 12.42
CA ARG A 245 -17.42 14.09 11.76
C ARG A 245 -16.95 13.28 10.56
N HIS A 246 -16.09 13.86 9.72
CA HIS A 246 -15.52 13.15 8.58
C HIS A 246 -14.70 11.93 9.03
N ARG A 247 -13.84 12.10 10.04
CA ARG A 247 -13.02 11.02 10.60
C ARG A 247 -13.87 9.90 11.22
N TYR A 248 -14.91 10.25 11.99
CA TYR A 248 -15.86 9.28 12.55
C TYR A 248 -16.57 8.49 11.45
N GLY A 249 -17.02 9.15 10.38
CA GLY A 249 -17.64 8.49 9.23
C GLY A 249 -16.70 7.50 8.55
N LYS A 250 -15.44 7.90 8.30
CA LYS A 250 -14.41 7.04 7.70
C LYS A 250 -14.11 5.81 8.56
N GLU A 251 -14.03 5.97 9.88
CA GLU A 251 -13.73 4.85 10.76
C GLU A 251 -14.90 3.89 10.88
N MET A 252 -16.13 4.41 10.93
CA MET A 252 -17.34 3.60 10.92
C MET A 252 -17.38 2.67 9.70
N THR A 253 -17.08 3.18 8.51
CA THR A 253 -17.05 2.37 7.29
C THR A 253 -15.86 1.40 7.25
N GLN A 254 -14.78 1.70 7.96
CA GLN A 254 -13.60 0.84 8.03
C GLN A 254 -13.71 -0.31 9.05
N VAL A 255 -14.65 -0.26 10.01
CA VAL A 255 -14.76 -1.29 11.06
C VAL A 255 -14.92 -2.69 10.46
N ALA A 256 -15.82 -2.87 9.49
CA ALA A 256 -16.07 -4.17 8.88
C ALA A 256 -14.83 -4.69 8.13
N ALA A 257 -14.14 -3.83 7.39
CA ALA A 257 -12.89 -4.19 6.71
C ALA A 257 -11.78 -4.57 7.70
N ARG A 258 -11.67 -3.86 8.83
CA ARG A 258 -10.70 -4.16 9.88
C ARG A 258 -11.00 -5.49 10.59
N LEU A 259 -12.28 -5.79 10.84
CA LEU A 259 -12.71 -7.08 11.39
C LEU A 259 -12.41 -8.23 10.42
N GLU A 260 -12.69 -8.03 9.13
CA GLU A 260 -12.37 -8.99 8.07
C GLU A 260 -10.88 -9.34 8.05
N ALA A 261 -10.03 -8.32 7.93
CA ALA A 261 -8.59 -8.48 7.89
C ALA A 261 -8.05 -9.12 9.18
N PHE A 262 -8.55 -8.70 10.36
CA PHE A 262 -8.16 -9.26 11.65
C PHE A 262 -8.51 -10.74 11.78
N HIS A 263 -9.72 -11.15 11.38
CA HIS A 263 -10.15 -12.54 11.51
C HIS A 263 -9.49 -13.49 10.51
N ARG A 264 -9.06 -12.96 9.37
CA ARG A 264 -8.28 -13.67 8.35
C ARG A 264 -6.85 -13.96 8.81
N THR A 265 -6.20 -12.98 9.43
CA THR A 265 -4.79 -13.04 9.85
C THR A 265 -4.61 -13.25 11.35
N GLY A 266 -5.68 -13.64 12.05
CA GLY A 266 -5.74 -13.78 13.50
C GLY A 266 -4.76 -14.82 14.05
N GLN A 267 -3.90 -14.40 14.97
CA GLN A 267 -2.88 -15.23 15.59
C GLN A 267 -3.30 -15.73 16.99
N PRO A 268 -2.84 -16.92 17.41
CA PRO A 268 -3.02 -17.38 18.78
C PRO A 268 -2.16 -16.56 19.75
N SER A 269 -2.44 -16.68 21.05
CA SER A 269 -1.83 -15.83 22.09
C SER A 269 -0.31 -15.99 22.22
N ASP A 270 0.21 -17.18 21.99
CA ASP A 270 1.62 -17.53 21.99
C ASP A 270 2.36 -16.92 20.79
N VAL A 271 1.81 -17.05 19.58
CA VAL A 271 2.35 -16.39 18.38
C VAL A 271 2.27 -14.87 18.53
N TRP A 272 1.16 -14.34 19.06
CA TRP A 272 1.04 -12.91 19.37
C TRP A 272 2.12 -12.45 20.34
N GLN A 273 2.40 -13.21 21.40
CA GLN A 273 3.47 -12.89 22.35
C GLN A 273 4.86 -12.91 21.68
N ALA A 274 5.13 -13.85 20.76
CA ALA A 274 6.37 -13.87 19.99
C ALA A 274 6.50 -12.62 19.09
N LEU A 275 5.43 -12.21 18.41
CA LEU A 275 5.41 -10.98 17.60
C LEU A 275 5.65 -9.73 18.45
N VAL A 276 5.09 -9.70 19.67
CA VAL A 276 5.34 -8.64 20.65
C VAL A 276 6.81 -8.59 21.06
N ASP A 277 7.42 -9.74 21.37
CA ASP A 277 8.83 -9.79 21.78
C ASP A 277 9.76 -9.32 20.66
N LEU A 278 9.50 -9.72 19.41
CA LEU A 278 10.25 -9.22 18.26
C LEU A 278 10.12 -7.70 18.11
N THR A 279 8.93 -7.15 18.35
CA THR A 279 8.68 -5.70 18.30
C THR A 279 9.44 -4.95 19.40
N ASP A 280 9.36 -5.44 20.63
CA ASP A 280 10.01 -4.83 21.80
C ASP A 280 11.54 -4.81 21.66
N LEU A 281 12.10 -5.80 20.96
CA LEU A 281 13.53 -5.89 20.66
C LEU A 281 13.95 -5.13 19.40
N SER A 282 13.02 -4.44 18.72
CA SER A 282 13.28 -3.80 17.42
C SER A 282 13.85 -4.77 16.37
N ALA A 283 13.41 -6.04 16.40
CA ALA A 283 13.76 -7.06 15.41
C ALA A 283 12.96 -6.86 14.11
N ASN A 284 13.16 -5.72 13.46
CA ASN A 284 12.59 -5.37 12.16
C ASN A 284 13.58 -5.72 11.02
N PRO A 285 13.22 -5.58 9.72
CA PRO A 285 14.08 -6.00 8.61
C PRO A 285 15.49 -5.35 8.57
N ALA A 286 15.71 -4.24 9.28
CA ALA A 286 17.00 -3.57 9.42
C ALA A 286 17.57 -3.68 10.86
N GLY A 287 16.97 -4.51 11.69
CA GLY A 287 17.18 -4.58 13.12
C GLY A 287 17.94 -5.82 13.57
N THR A 288 17.72 -6.23 14.81
CA THR A 288 18.39 -7.38 15.43
C THR A 288 17.67 -8.68 15.14
N TRP A 289 18.40 -9.78 15.07
CA TRP A 289 17.84 -11.13 14.99
C TRP A 289 17.53 -11.67 16.37
N VAL A 290 16.54 -12.55 16.47
CA VAL A 290 16.21 -13.23 17.74
C VAL A 290 16.24 -14.74 17.50
N PRO A 291 17.10 -15.51 18.19
CA PRO A 291 17.10 -16.96 18.05
C PRO A 291 15.73 -17.56 18.36
N LEU A 292 15.24 -18.46 17.50
CA LEU A 292 13.92 -19.06 17.61
C LEU A 292 13.73 -19.81 18.94
N THR A 293 14.79 -20.47 19.42
CA THR A 293 14.83 -21.18 20.72
C THR A 293 14.57 -20.27 21.92
N LEU A 294 14.87 -18.97 21.80
CA LEU A 294 14.58 -17.97 22.84
C LEU A 294 13.22 -17.29 22.62
N LEU A 295 12.74 -17.28 21.37
CA LEU A 295 11.55 -16.55 20.95
C LEU A 295 10.25 -17.28 21.25
N ALA A 296 10.20 -18.60 21.11
CA ALA A 296 9.02 -19.39 21.45
C ALA A 296 9.36 -20.87 21.61
N THR A 297 8.40 -21.68 22.06
CA THR A 297 8.54 -23.15 22.03
C THR A 297 8.61 -23.63 20.59
N HIS A 298 9.20 -24.81 20.39
CA HIS A 298 9.32 -25.42 19.05
C HIS A 298 7.96 -25.46 18.32
N ASP A 299 6.88 -25.89 19.00
CA ASP A 299 5.53 -25.92 18.42
C ASP A 299 5.06 -24.53 17.96
N THR A 300 5.26 -23.48 18.76
CA THR A 300 4.88 -22.11 18.39
C THR A 300 5.75 -21.58 17.24
N THR A 301 7.04 -21.92 17.18
CA THR A 301 7.93 -21.48 16.09
C THR A 301 7.51 -22.02 14.72
N GLN A 302 6.94 -23.23 14.68
CA GLN A 302 6.35 -23.82 13.47
C GLN A 302 5.06 -23.13 13.04
N LEU A 303 4.37 -22.45 13.96
CA LEU A 303 3.12 -21.73 13.69
C LEU A 303 3.35 -20.27 13.29
N LEU A 304 4.59 -19.77 13.33
CA LEU A 304 4.92 -18.39 12.95
C LEU A 304 4.70 -18.20 11.43
N PRO A 305 3.75 -17.35 11.01
CA PRO A 305 3.49 -17.14 9.59
C PRO A 305 4.66 -16.42 8.92
N ARG A 306 5.07 -16.92 7.75
CA ARG A 306 6.24 -16.42 7.01
C ARG A 306 6.01 -15.02 6.45
N PHE A 307 4.76 -14.68 6.12
CA PHE A 307 4.41 -13.32 5.75
C PHE A 307 4.59 -12.31 6.90
N LEU A 308 4.52 -12.73 8.18
CA LEU A 308 4.71 -11.86 9.35
C LEU A 308 6.14 -11.91 9.89
N VAL A 309 6.78 -13.08 9.86
CA VAL A 309 8.09 -13.33 10.46
C VAL A 309 9.02 -13.97 9.45
N ARG A 310 10.12 -13.29 9.13
CA ARG A 310 11.25 -13.84 8.39
C ARG A 310 12.04 -14.75 9.34
N GLN A 311 12.34 -15.96 8.89
CA GLN A 311 13.20 -16.90 9.60
C GLN A 311 14.42 -17.21 8.74
N GLU A 312 15.61 -17.21 9.33
CA GLU A 312 16.86 -17.43 8.61
C GLU A 312 17.83 -18.27 9.47
N PRO A 313 18.50 -19.28 8.88
CA PRO A 313 19.51 -20.07 9.57
C PRO A 313 20.86 -19.34 9.59
N PHE A 314 21.49 -19.32 10.77
CA PHE A 314 22.84 -18.83 11.03
C PHE A 314 23.68 -19.98 11.59
N GLY A 315 24.25 -20.79 10.68
CA GLY A 315 24.87 -22.07 11.06
C GLY A 315 23.79 -23.07 11.46
N ASP A 316 23.86 -23.59 12.69
CA ASP A 316 22.85 -24.49 13.28
C ASP A 316 21.81 -23.76 14.15
N ILE A 317 21.84 -22.43 14.20
CA ILE A 317 20.88 -21.61 14.93
C ILE A 317 19.90 -20.97 13.95
N ALA A 318 18.61 -21.27 14.09
CA ALA A 318 17.57 -20.53 13.38
C ALA A 318 17.17 -19.27 14.16
N ALA A 319 17.09 -18.12 13.48
CA ALA A 319 16.69 -16.85 14.07
C ALA A 319 15.55 -16.19 13.28
N ALA A 320 14.85 -15.27 13.94
CA ALA A 320 13.68 -14.59 13.41
C ALA A 320 13.77 -13.07 13.49
N GLN A 321 13.12 -12.43 12.52
CA GLN A 321 12.85 -11.00 12.43
C GLN A 321 11.43 -10.76 11.92
N LEU A 322 10.82 -9.64 12.29
CA LEU A 322 9.57 -9.19 11.68
C LEU A 322 9.81 -8.80 10.24
N THR A 323 8.90 -9.20 9.36
CA THR A 323 8.81 -8.64 8.01
C THR A 323 8.21 -7.22 8.06
N THR A 324 8.22 -6.51 6.92
CA THR A 324 7.47 -5.25 6.79
C THR A 324 5.98 -5.45 7.04
N GLN A 325 5.40 -6.54 6.54
CA GLN A 325 4.00 -6.91 6.76
C GLN A 325 3.73 -7.28 8.22
N GLY A 326 4.67 -7.96 8.89
CA GLY A 326 4.62 -8.23 10.32
C GLY A 326 4.50 -6.96 11.15
N ASN A 327 5.34 -5.96 10.85
CA ASN A 327 5.27 -4.65 11.49
C ASN A 327 3.93 -3.94 11.24
N HIS A 328 3.42 -3.99 10.00
CA HIS A 328 2.12 -3.40 9.67
C HIS A 328 0.98 -4.09 10.43
N HIS A 329 0.96 -5.43 10.48
CA HIS A 329 -0.02 -6.22 11.21
C HIS A 329 -0.06 -5.89 12.70
N LEU A 330 1.12 -5.80 13.33
CA LEU A 330 1.27 -5.39 14.73
C LEU A 330 0.70 -3.99 14.97
N ARG A 331 1.00 -3.02 14.11
CA ARG A 331 0.46 -1.65 14.21
C ARG A 331 -1.05 -1.60 14.01
N ALA A 332 -1.57 -2.35 13.04
CA ALA A 332 -2.99 -2.34 12.69
C ALA A 332 -3.88 -3.00 13.77
N PHE A 333 -3.39 -4.05 14.43
CA PHE A 333 -4.22 -4.94 15.26
C PHE A 333 -3.82 -5.08 16.72
N ARG A 334 -2.74 -4.41 17.17
CA ARG A 334 -2.28 -4.41 18.56
C ARG A 334 -3.41 -4.30 19.58
N ASP A 335 -4.29 -3.31 19.41
CA ASP A 335 -5.31 -3.02 20.41
C ASP A 335 -6.43 -4.07 20.39
N LEU A 336 -6.70 -4.67 19.24
CA LEU A 336 -7.63 -5.79 19.10
C LEU A 336 -7.09 -7.06 19.77
N TYR A 337 -5.80 -7.35 19.61
CA TYR A 337 -5.15 -8.46 20.34
C TYR A 337 -5.10 -8.19 21.85
N THR A 338 -4.85 -6.95 22.26
CA THR A 338 -4.86 -6.58 23.69
C THR A 338 -6.24 -6.77 24.31
N ALA A 339 -7.31 -6.43 23.56
CA ALA A 339 -8.68 -6.69 23.99
C ALA A 339 -9.01 -8.18 24.02
N LEU A 340 -8.52 -8.96 23.05
CA LEU A 340 -8.75 -10.39 22.93
C LEU A 340 -7.97 -11.23 23.96
N TYR A 341 -6.75 -10.81 24.29
CA TYR A 341 -5.81 -11.51 25.16
C TYR A 341 -5.31 -10.59 26.28
N PRO A 342 -6.17 -10.21 27.24
CA PRO A 342 -5.82 -9.23 28.27
C PRO A 342 -4.72 -9.71 29.23
N THR A 343 -4.49 -11.02 29.33
CA THR A 343 -3.42 -11.62 30.15
C THR A 343 -2.06 -11.59 29.46
N VAL A 344 -2.04 -11.43 28.12
CA VAL A 344 -0.80 -11.35 27.34
C VAL A 344 -0.29 -9.93 27.37
N ARG A 345 1.02 -9.76 27.49
CA ARG A 345 1.62 -8.43 27.58
C ARG A 345 1.37 -7.67 26.26
N PRO A 346 0.81 -6.44 26.29
CA PRO A 346 0.77 -5.62 25.09
C PRO A 346 2.19 -5.16 24.72
N PRO A 347 2.49 -4.99 23.42
CA PRO A 347 3.80 -4.51 22.99
C PRO A 347 4.09 -3.17 23.65
N ARG A 348 5.33 -2.96 24.10
CA ARG A 348 5.71 -1.74 24.82
C ARG A 348 5.46 -0.54 23.92
N THR A 349 4.33 0.14 24.14
CA THR A 349 4.26 1.57 23.80
C THR A 349 5.29 2.21 24.70
N ASN A 350 6.29 2.85 24.12
CA ASN A 350 6.99 3.90 24.85
C ASN A 350 5.93 4.99 25.14
N SER A 351 5.19 4.84 26.25
CA SER A 351 4.25 5.83 26.74
C SER A 351 4.63 6.22 28.17
N THR A 352 5.12 7.45 28.27
CA THR A 352 4.95 8.41 29.36
C THR A 352 4.46 7.84 30.70
N SER A 353 5.39 7.64 31.65
CA SER A 353 5.01 7.61 33.07
C SER A 353 4.45 8.98 33.44
N ARG A 354 3.19 8.99 33.87
CA ARG A 354 2.45 10.16 34.34
C ARG A 354 2.66 10.33 35.85
N THR A 355 3.90 10.30 36.31
CA THR A 355 4.34 10.66 37.67
C THR A 355 5.81 11.05 37.56
N GLY A 356 6.20 12.14 38.21
CA GLY A 356 7.49 12.82 38.08
C GLY A 356 8.69 12.06 38.66
N THR A 357 8.85 10.79 38.31
CA THR A 357 10.10 10.04 38.50
C THR A 357 10.56 9.63 37.10
N PRO A 358 11.81 9.93 36.69
CA PRO A 358 12.31 9.45 35.41
C PRO A 358 12.23 7.93 35.45
N ALA A 359 11.34 7.36 34.63
CA ALA A 359 11.36 5.94 34.36
C ALA A 359 12.74 5.64 33.79
N ARG A 360 13.57 4.97 34.61
CA ARG A 360 14.84 4.39 34.21
C ARG A 360 14.58 3.66 32.89
N THR A 361 15.15 4.16 31.80
CA THR A 361 15.18 3.50 30.49
C THR A 361 15.75 2.11 30.71
N GLN A 362 14.88 1.10 30.85
CA GLN A 362 15.25 -0.29 31.10
C GLN A 362 14.41 -1.22 30.22
N GLY A 363 14.84 -1.34 28.97
CA GLY A 363 15.30 -2.64 28.52
C GLY A 363 16.82 -2.53 28.38
N PRO A 364 17.64 -3.34 29.05
CA PRO A 364 19.07 -3.35 28.78
C PRO A 364 19.35 -3.79 27.32
N ASP A 365 20.26 -3.09 26.65
CA ASP A 365 20.82 -3.37 25.32
C ASP A 365 21.64 -4.68 25.34
N HIS A 366 20.99 -5.80 25.64
CA HIS A 366 21.62 -7.12 25.62
C HIS A 366 21.62 -7.67 24.20
N HIS A 367 22.50 -7.09 23.38
CA HIS A 367 22.81 -7.61 22.06
C HIS A 367 24.09 -8.44 22.14
N PHE A 368 24.13 -9.53 21.39
CA PHE A 368 25.31 -10.38 21.24
C PHE A 368 25.54 -10.71 19.77
N THR A 369 26.70 -11.25 19.44
CA THR A 369 27.04 -11.74 18.10
C THR A 369 27.34 -13.22 18.17
N LEU A 370 27.00 -13.96 17.11
CA LEU A 370 27.35 -15.36 16.99
C LEU A 370 28.74 -15.49 16.36
N PRO A 371 29.54 -16.52 16.73
CA PRO A 371 30.83 -16.75 16.11
C PRO A 371 30.71 -16.92 14.59
N GLY A 372 31.47 -16.13 13.81
CA GLY A 372 31.44 -16.18 12.34
C GLY A 372 30.34 -15.34 11.68
N PHE A 373 29.50 -14.65 12.46
CA PHE A 373 28.40 -13.82 11.96
C PHE A 373 28.56 -12.37 12.41
N THR A 374 28.15 -11.42 11.55
CA THR A 374 28.25 -9.97 11.83
C THR A 374 26.94 -9.37 12.35
N GLU A 375 25.87 -10.15 12.26
CA GLU A 375 24.53 -9.85 12.66
C GLU A 375 24.40 -9.71 14.18
N ARG A 376 23.55 -8.79 14.61
CA ARG A 376 23.27 -8.56 16.02
C ARG A 376 22.10 -9.41 16.45
N PHE A 377 22.28 -10.19 17.51
CA PHE A 377 21.25 -11.02 18.12
C PHE A 377 20.78 -10.41 19.43
N ALA A 378 19.52 -10.61 19.79
CA ALA A 378 18.94 -10.10 21.02
C ALA A 378 18.20 -11.21 21.80
N VAL A 379 18.14 -11.05 23.12
CA VAL A 379 17.44 -11.98 24.02
C VAL A 379 16.13 -11.34 24.50
N PRO A 380 14.97 -12.02 24.35
CA PRO A 380 13.70 -11.53 24.89
C PRO A 380 13.77 -11.25 26.40
N GLN A 381 13.18 -10.13 26.83
CA GLN A 381 13.27 -9.66 28.22
C GLN A 381 12.75 -10.68 29.25
N ARG A 382 11.75 -11.49 28.88
CA ARG A 382 11.25 -12.57 29.76
C ARG A 382 12.32 -13.64 30.02
N VAL A 383 13.07 -14.00 28.98
CA VAL A 383 14.13 -15.01 29.07
C VAL A 383 15.30 -14.42 29.83
N MET A 384 15.71 -13.20 29.49
CA MET A 384 16.75 -12.48 30.23
C MET A 384 16.44 -12.37 31.73
N SER A 385 15.20 -12.03 32.09
CA SER A 385 14.79 -11.92 33.50
C SER A 385 14.86 -13.26 34.23
N GLN A 386 14.59 -14.36 33.54
CA GLN A 386 14.70 -15.71 34.09
C GLN A 386 16.17 -16.11 34.25
N LEU A 387 16.99 -15.89 33.22
CA LEU A 387 18.42 -16.18 33.26
C LEU A 387 19.16 -15.37 34.32
N GLN A 388 18.80 -14.11 34.52
CA GLN A 388 19.39 -13.32 35.58
C GLN A 388 19.08 -13.89 36.96
N LYS A 389 17.83 -14.32 37.20
CA LYS A 389 17.44 -14.97 38.46
C LYS A 389 18.21 -16.28 38.67
N ASP A 390 18.33 -17.09 37.63
CA ASP A 390 19.06 -18.37 37.70
C ASP A 390 20.56 -18.15 37.93
N ALA A 391 21.16 -17.15 37.27
CA ALA A 391 22.56 -16.79 37.41
C ALA A 391 22.86 -16.23 38.81
N ASP A 392 21.99 -15.39 39.36
CA ASP A 392 22.12 -14.85 40.71
C ASP A 392 22.02 -15.95 41.79
N LEU A 393 21.26 -17.03 41.52
CA LEU A 393 21.11 -18.17 42.42
C LEU A 393 22.24 -19.22 42.29
N ARG A 394 22.69 -19.51 41.06
CA ARG A 394 23.58 -20.65 40.75
C ARG A 394 24.99 -20.24 40.32
N GLY A 395 25.27 -18.94 40.25
CA GLY A 395 26.55 -18.38 39.81
C GLY A 395 26.70 -18.30 38.29
N THR A 396 26.00 -19.12 37.50
CA THR A 396 25.90 -19.02 36.03
C THR A 396 24.57 -19.59 35.56
N ALA A 397 23.95 -18.97 34.56
CA ALA A 397 22.80 -19.52 33.85
C ALA A 397 23.18 -19.85 32.40
N GLU A 398 22.78 -21.01 31.91
CA GLU A 398 23.11 -21.49 30.57
C GLU A 398 21.84 -21.86 29.81
N VAL A 399 21.77 -21.47 28.53
CA VAL A 399 20.69 -21.82 27.60
C VAL A 399 21.29 -22.31 26.29
N PRO A 400 20.97 -23.54 25.85
CA PRO A 400 21.37 -24.01 24.52
C PRO A 400 20.63 -23.20 23.45
N LEU A 401 21.36 -22.62 22.50
CA LEU A 401 20.80 -22.02 21.29
C LEU A 401 20.71 -23.04 20.16
N SER A 402 21.64 -23.99 20.14
CA SER A 402 21.73 -25.15 19.26
C SER A 402 22.50 -26.28 19.95
N ASP A 403 22.74 -27.40 19.26
CA ASP A 403 23.56 -28.50 19.77
C ASP A 403 25.04 -28.10 19.93
N THR A 404 25.49 -27.08 19.20
CA THR A 404 26.89 -26.63 19.23
C THR A 404 27.12 -25.30 19.93
N VAL A 405 26.07 -24.50 20.16
CA VAL A 405 26.16 -23.16 20.74
C VAL A 405 25.31 -23.02 21.99
N MET A 406 25.95 -22.56 23.07
CA MET A 406 25.32 -22.31 24.37
C MET A 406 25.51 -20.85 24.79
N LEU A 407 24.41 -20.22 25.21
CA LEU A 407 24.41 -18.88 25.78
C LEU A 407 24.61 -18.98 27.30
N THR A 408 25.68 -18.38 27.82
CA THR A 408 25.98 -18.34 29.26
C THR A 408 25.88 -16.92 29.81
N LEU A 409 25.17 -16.75 30.92
CA LEU A 409 25.02 -15.48 31.65
C LEU A 409 25.62 -15.62 33.06
N GLY A 410 26.45 -14.66 33.47
CA GLY A 410 26.99 -14.56 34.83
C GLY A 410 26.10 -13.76 35.78
N PRO A 411 26.43 -13.74 37.09
CA PRO A 411 25.65 -13.01 38.10
C PRO A 411 25.91 -11.51 37.94
N ALA A 412 24.89 -10.68 38.20
CA ALA A 412 24.93 -9.24 37.92
C ALA A 412 26.01 -8.47 38.71
N ASN A 413 26.53 -9.04 39.80
CA ASN A 413 27.55 -8.45 40.66
C ASN A 413 28.65 -9.49 40.95
N THR A 414 29.76 -9.44 40.22
CA THR A 414 31.01 -10.04 40.70
C THR A 414 32.18 -9.11 40.42
N GLY A 415 32.57 -8.37 41.48
CA GLY A 415 33.96 -7.97 41.64
C GLY A 415 34.81 -9.23 41.87
N SER A 416 35.84 -9.39 41.02
CA SER A 416 37.08 -10.13 41.23
C SER A 416 37.09 -11.33 42.20
N VAL A 417 37.04 -12.57 41.68
CA VAL A 417 37.65 -13.78 42.31
C VAL A 417 38.04 -14.79 41.18
N PRO A 418 39.15 -15.56 41.30
CA PRO A 418 39.86 -16.15 40.14
C PRO A 418 39.42 -17.59 39.76
N ARG A 419 39.65 -17.92 38.47
CA ARG A 419 39.35 -19.21 37.80
C ARG A 419 40.35 -20.33 38.12
N PRO A 420 39.91 -21.60 38.04
CA PRO A 420 40.69 -22.67 37.43
C PRO A 420 40.05 -23.26 36.15
N ARG A 421 40.85 -24.06 35.45
CA ARG A 421 40.89 -24.33 33.99
C ARG A 421 39.95 -25.46 33.50
N SER A 422 39.18 -25.19 32.42
CA SER A 422 39.11 -25.96 31.15
C SER A 422 38.05 -25.36 30.20
N ARG A 423 38.45 -25.00 28.97
CA ARG A 423 37.69 -24.25 27.93
C ARG A 423 36.65 -25.12 27.18
N PRO A 424 35.52 -24.54 26.70
CA PRO A 424 35.48 -23.82 25.42
C PRO A 424 35.27 -22.29 25.58
N ALA A 425 35.28 -21.55 24.47
CA ALA A 425 35.41 -20.09 24.41
C ALA A 425 34.30 -19.33 25.17
N GLN A 426 34.69 -18.61 26.23
CA GLN A 426 33.84 -17.69 26.97
C GLN A 426 33.96 -16.27 26.40
N ILE A 427 32.82 -15.64 26.10
CA ILE A 427 32.71 -14.22 25.75
C ILE A 427 32.73 -13.39 27.05
N THR A 428 33.61 -12.40 27.13
CA THR A 428 33.63 -11.40 28.21
C THR A 428 32.90 -10.15 27.73
N VAL A 429 31.87 -9.74 28.45
CA VAL A 429 31.13 -8.49 28.19
C VAL A 429 31.90 -7.32 28.82
N PRO A 430 32.31 -6.27 28.06
CA PRO A 430 32.86 -5.06 28.66
C PRO A 430 31.76 -4.22 29.32
N ALA A 431 32.05 -3.69 30.51
CA ALA A 431 31.16 -2.80 31.26
C ALA A 431 30.95 -1.44 30.55
N PRO A 432 29.79 -0.78 30.71
CA PRO A 432 29.47 0.44 29.99
C PRO A 432 30.24 1.66 30.52
N VAL A 433 30.78 2.46 29.60
CA VAL A 433 31.28 3.81 29.85
C VAL A 433 30.07 4.76 29.98
N PRO A 434 29.95 5.60 31.03
CA PRO A 434 28.81 6.51 31.17
C PRO A 434 28.87 7.66 30.14
N THR A 435 27.84 7.79 29.30
CA THR A 435 27.64 8.96 28.43
C THR A 435 26.91 10.06 29.20
N ASP A 436 27.65 11.13 29.54
CA ASP A 436 27.10 12.35 30.13
C ASP A 436 26.56 13.28 29.04
N TRP A 437 25.24 13.49 29.03
CA TRP A 437 24.52 14.28 28.02
C TRP A 437 24.58 15.80 28.26
N SER A 438 25.33 16.25 29.27
CA SER A 438 25.41 17.67 29.65
C SER A 438 26.45 18.49 28.86
N LYS A 439 27.23 17.90 27.95
CA LYS A 439 28.33 18.59 27.24
C LYS A 439 28.07 18.99 25.78
N LEU A 440 26.81 19.09 25.33
CA LEU A 440 26.48 19.78 24.08
C LEU A 440 26.44 21.31 24.28
N VAL A 441 27.61 21.90 24.50
CA VAL A 441 27.87 23.33 24.28
C VAL A 441 28.92 23.40 23.17
N PRO A 442 28.72 24.14 22.07
CA PRO A 442 29.72 24.20 21.01
C PRO A 442 30.96 24.96 21.50
N GLY A 443 32.05 24.24 21.75
CA GLY A 443 33.40 24.79 21.82
C GLY A 443 33.95 25.05 20.41
N ARG A 444 34.83 26.05 20.31
CA ARG A 444 35.43 26.60 19.08
C ARG A 444 36.14 25.56 18.19
N PRO A 445 36.25 25.81 16.86
CA PRO A 445 36.68 24.81 15.90
C PRO A 445 38.20 24.65 15.84
N HIS A 446 38.65 23.40 15.70
CA HIS A 446 39.96 23.06 15.15
C HIS A 446 39.86 22.93 13.63
N THR A 447 40.89 23.43 12.96
CA THR A 447 41.09 23.45 11.50
C THR A 447 41.24 22.05 10.92
N GLY A 448 40.32 21.67 10.02
CA GLY A 448 40.35 20.44 9.21
C GLY A 448 40.20 20.78 7.72
N THR A 449 40.94 20.05 6.90
CA THR A 449 41.35 20.32 5.51
C THR A 449 40.26 20.22 4.44
N ALA A 450 40.47 20.94 3.33
CA ALA A 450 39.61 21.16 2.15
C ALA A 450 39.09 19.90 1.37
N ALA A 451 39.31 18.69 1.87
CA ALA A 451 38.79 17.46 1.25
C ALA A 451 37.37 17.07 1.73
N GLU A 452 36.89 17.62 2.86
CA GLU A 452 35.54 17.35 3.40
C GLU A 452 34.45 18.25 2.80
N GLN A 453 34.81 19.37 2.17
CA GLN A 453 33.87 20.33 1.57
C GLN A 453 33.19 19.83 0.28
N GLY A 454 33.71 18.76 -0.33
CA GLY A 454 33.16 18.17 -1.56
C GLY A 454 32.03 17.16 -1.34
N ALA A 455 31.91 16.56 -0.16
CA ALA A 455 30.99 15.44 0.08
C ALA A 455 29.56 15.86 0.48
N GLU A 456 29.36 17.08 0.97
CA GLU A 456 28.15 17.43 1.75
C GLU A 456 27.18 18.40 1.06
N LEU A 457 27.60 19.05 -0.03
CA LEU A 457 26.67 19.56 -1.06
C LEU A 457 25.97 18.42 -1.83
N GLY A 458 26.39 17.17 -1.58
CA GLY A 458 25.85 15.94 -2.15
C GLY A 458 24.41 15.68 -1.73
N SER A 459 24.08 15.54 -0.45
CA SER A 459 22.81 14.91 -0.01
C SER A 459 21.50 15.49 -0.59
N GLN A 460 21.34 16.82 -0.65
CA GLN A 460 20.14 17.44 -1.25
C GLN A 460 20.14 17.37 -2.79
N ARG A 461 21.32 17.54 -3.40
CA ARG A 461 21.51 17.34 -4.85
C ARG A 461 21.28 15.87 -5.20
N ASP A 462 21.69 14.94 -4.34
CA ASP A 462 21.60 13.50 -4.50
C ASP A 462 20.15 13.03 -4.50
N THR A 463 19.30 13.54 -3.60
CA THR A 463 17.86 13.19 -3.60
C THR A 463 17.15 13.67 -4.88
N LEU A 464 17.43 14.90 -5.33
CA LEU A 464 16.86 15.42 -6.59
C LEU A 464 17.44 14.70 -7.82
N LEU A 465 18.74 14.38 -7.81
CA LEU A 465 19.38 13.57 -8.85
C LEU A 465 18.77 12.18 -8.90
N GLN A 466 18.54 11.53 -7.75
CA GLN A 466 17.84 10.25 -7.67
C GLN A 466 16.41 10.34 -8.21
N ALA A 467 15.68 11.42 -7.90
CA ALA A 467 14.34 11.64 -8.46
C ALA A 467 14.36 11.83 -9.99
N ARG A 468 15.37 12.52 -10.53
CA ARG A 468 15.58 12.67 -11.98
C ARG A 468 15.93 11.35 -12.64
N VAL A 469 16.79 10.55 -12.01
CA VAL A 469 17.11 9.20 -12.50
C VAL A 469 15.85 8.34 -12.49
N ALA A 470 15.08 8.36 -11.41
CA ALA A 470 13.81 7.65 -11.31
C ALA A 470 12.81 8.11 -12.38
N TYR A 471 12.75 9.41 -12.69
CA TYR A 471 11.96 9.95 -13.79
C TYR A 471 12.35 9.34 -15.14
N THR A 472 13.66 9.28 -15.46
CA THR A 472 14.14 8.64 -16.70
C THR A 472 13.79 7.15 -16.77
N VAL A 473 13.87 6.44 -15.64
CA VAL A 473 13.46 5.03 -15.58
C VAL A 473 11.96 4.89 -15.86
N VAL A 474 11.11 5.71 -15.22
CA VAL A 474 9.66 5.72 -15.44
C VAL A 474 9.34 6.09 -16.89
N GLU A 475 10.06 7.02 -17.51
CA GLU A 475 9.88 7.40 -18.92
C GLU A 475 10.17 6.24 -19.87
N ILE A 476 11.17 5.41 -19.59
CA ILE A 476 11.44 4.20 -20.38
C ILE A 476 10.32 3.18 -20.17
N ILE A 477 9.91 2.96 -18.92
CA ILE A 477 8.80 2.05 -18.60
C ILE A 477 7.49 2.50 -19.30
N ASP A 478 7.20 3.81 -19.33
CA ASP A 478 6.04 4.42 -20.02
C ASP A 478 6.07 4.21 -21.54
N ARG A 479 7.27 4.21 -22.15
CA ARG A 479 7.45 3.90 -23.58
C ARG A 479 7.21 2.42 -23.89
N HIS A 480 7.43 1.53 -22.93
CA HIS A 480 7.27 0.09 -23.06
C HIS A 480 5.98 -0.40 -22.40
N ALA A 481 4.82 0.03 -22.91
CA ALA A 481 3.50 -0.29 -22.34
C ALA A 481 3.18 -1.80 -22.22
N VAL A 482 3.92 -2.67 -22.93
CA VAL A 482 3.77 -4.14 -22.89
C VAL A 482 4.75 -4.81 -21.91
N GLY A 483 5.65 -4.02 -21.28
CA GLY A 483 6.65 -4.46 -20.30
C GLY A 483 8.08 -4.26 -20.79
N ALA A 484 8.93 -3.69 -19.93
CA ALA A 484 10.37 -3.52 -20.13
C ALA A 484 11.18 -4.45 -19.22
N GLU A 485 12.08 -5.25 -19.80
CA GLU A 485 13.04 -6.05 -19.03
C GLU A 485 14.10 -5.16 -18.36
N VAL A 486 14.63 -5.56 -17.20
CA VAL A 486 15.71 -4.83 -16.50
C VAL A 486 16.93 -4.60 -17.40
N SER A 487 17.26 -5.57 -18.26
CA SER A 487 18.32 -5.47 -19.26
C SER A 487 18.05 -4.33 -20.26
N THR A 488 16.82 -4.24 -20.77
CA THR A 488 16.37 -3.17 -21.66
C THR A 488 16.39 -1.81 -20.96
N ILE A 489 15.88 -1.74 -19.73
CA ILE A 489 15.92 -0.50 -18.93
C ILE A 489 17.39 -0.07 -18.71
N ALA A 490 18.29 -1.00 -18.38
CA ALA A 490 19.72 -0.72 -18.20
C ALA A 490 20.37 -0.21 -19.48
N GLN A 491 20.06 -0.84 -20.62
CA GLN A 491 20.60 -0.45 -21.91
C GLN A 491 20.12 0.94 -22.35
N GLU A 492 18.83 1.24 -22.20
CA GLU A 492 18.26 2.53 -22.62
C GLU A 492 18.55 3.67 -21.66
N THR A 493 18.63 3.40 -20.35
CA THR A 493 19.03 4.42 -19.36
C THR A 493 20.54 4.66 -19.34
N GLY A 494 21.35 3.68 -19.78
CA GLY A 494 22.80 3.64 -19.55
C GLY A 494 23.17 3.39 -18.07
N ILE A 495 22.24 2.94 -17.23
CA ILE A 495 22.46 2.69 -15.80
C ILE A 495 22.69 1.21 -15.57
N ALA A 496 23.79 0.89 -14.87
CA ALA A 496 24.10 -0.49 -14.51
C ALA A 496 22.96 -1.13 -13.69
N THR A 497 22.64 -2.39 -13.98
CA THR A 497 21.54 -3.15 -13.34
C THR A 497 21.55 -3.07 -11.81
N ALA A 498 22.73 -3.18 -11.18
CA ALA A 498 22.88 -3.09 -9.72
C ALA A 498 22.40 -1.76 -9.13
N ARG A 499 22.46 -0.67 -9.90
CA ARG A 499 21.95 0.66 -9.51
C ARG A 499 20.46 0.84 -9.82
N LEU A 500 19.92 0.09 -10.79
CA LEU A 500 18.49 0.11 -11.12
C LEU A 500 17.64 -0.65 -10.09
N THR A 501 18.14 -1.75 -9.54
CA THR A 501 17.38 -2.58 -8.57
C THR A 501 16.75 -1.77 -7.43
N PRO A 502 17.48 -0.94 -6.66
CA PRO A 502 16.88 -0.16 -5.59
C PRO A 502 15.90 0.92 -6.10
N ILE A 503 16.09 1.43 -7.31
CA ILE A 503 15.20 2.43 -7.93
C ILE A 503 13.88 1.76 -8.34
N LEU A 504 13.94 0.62 -9.02
CA LEU A 504 12.77 -0.15 -9.43
C LEU A 504 11.96 -0.63 -8.23
N ALA A 505 12.62 -1.08 -7.16
CA ALA A 505 11.95 -1.43 -5.90
C ALA A 505 11.18 -0.24 -5.30
N MET A 506 11.78 0.95 -5.28
CA MET A 506 11.11 2.18 -4.82
C MET A 506 9.94 2.58 -5.73
N LEU A 507 10.12 2.50 -7.06
CA LEU A 507 9.07 2.78 -8.02
C LEU A 507 7.88 1.82 -7.86
N CYS A 508 8.13 0.55 -7.55
CA CYS A 508 7.07 -0.42 -7.26
C CYS A 508 6.40 -0.19 -5.91
N GLU A 509 7.14 0.19 -4.86
CA GLU A 509 6.56 0.51 -3.55
C GLU A 509 5.61 1.71 -3.62
N GLU A 510 5.89 2.66 -4.51
CA GLU A 510 5.15 3.93 -4.66
C GLU A 510 4.17 3.93 -5.85
N ASP A 511 3.88 2.74 -6.41
CA ASP A 511 2.99 2.48 -7.55
C ASP A 511 3.37 3.17 -8.89
N PHE A 512 4.59 3.68 -9.04
CA PHE A 512 5.05 4.25 -10.32
C PHE A 512 5.35 3.18 -11.37
N ALA A 513 5.70 1.97 -10.95
CA ALA A 513 5.94 0.82 -11.81
C ALA A 513 5.33 -0.45 -11.20
N VAL A 514 5.01 -1.43 -12.04
CA VAL A 514 4.53 -2.76 -11.61
C VAL A 514 5.43 -3.81 -12.22
N GLU A 515 5.96 -4.72 -11.40
CA GLU A 515 6.67 -5.88 -11.88
C GLU A 515 5.66 -6.97 -12.29
N VAL A 516 5.49 -7.18 -13.60
CA VAL A 516 4.49 -8.10 -14.17
C VAL A 516 5.02 -9.53 -14.33
N ALA A 517 6.33 -9.67 -14.40
CA ALA A 517 7.08 -10.92 -14.38
C ALA A 517 8.50 -10.63 -13.84
N GLU A 518 9.25 -11.65 -13.44
CA GLU A 518 10.59 -11.48 -12.87
C GLU A 518 11.48 -10.61 -13.78
N GLY A 519 11.86 -9.43 -13.26
CA GLY A 519 12.67 -8.47 -13.99
C GLY A 519 11.96 -7.77 -15.16
N VAL A 520 10.63 -7.78 -15.24
CA VAL A 520 9.84 -7.12 -16.30
C VAL A 520 8.87 -6.11 -15.67
N TYR A 521 9.00 -4.84 -16.05
CA TYR A 521 8.29 -3.72 -15.43
C TYR A 521 7.35 -3.03 -16.43
N THR A 522 6.12 -2.74 -16.00
CA THR A 522 5.13 -1.93 -16.74
C THR A 522 4.82 -0.64 -15.97
N PRO A 523 4.20 0.35 -16.63
CA PRO A 523 3.65 1.54 -15.96
C PRO A 523 2.74 1.16 -14.80
N GLY A 524 2.87 1.86 -13.66
CA GLY A 524 2.04 1.62 -12.48
C GLY A 524 0.91 2.63 -12.29
N PRO A 525 -0.06 2.34 -11.39
CA PRO A 525 -1.26 3.16 -11.17
C PRO A 525 -0.99 4.61 -10.76
N ALA A 526 0.21 4.94 -10.25
CA ALA A 526 0.58 6.30 -9.94
C ALA A 526 0.56 7.21 -11.18
N LEU A 527 0.86 6.69 -12.37
CA LEU A 527 0.84 7.49 -13.60
C LEU A 527 -0.59 7.88 -14.00
N ASP A 528 -1.53 6.94 -13.87
CA ASP A 528 -2.96 7.23 -14.07
C ASP A 528 -3.46 8.26 -13.05
N ARG A 529 -3.05 8.12 -11.78
CA ARG A 529 -3.38 9.10 -10.74
C ARG A 529 -2.84 10.47 -11.11
N LEU A 530 -1.58 10.58 -11.53
CA LEU A 530 -0.94 11.84 -11.91
C LEU A 530 -1.53 12.48 -13.16
N ALA A 531 -2.06 11.68 -14.09
CA ALA A 531 -2.72 12.15 -15.29
C ALA A 531 -4.13 12.70 -15.03
N ALA A 532 -4.78 12.33 -13.93
CA ALA A 532 -6.10 12.81 -13.56
C ALA A 532 -6.08 14.28 -13.05
N PRO A 533 -7.21 15.02 -13.14
CA PRO A 533 -7.34 16.35 -12.53
C PRO A 533 -7.09 16.29 -11.01
N GLY A 534 -6.19 17.13 -10.51
CA GLY A 534 -5.76 17.07 -9.10
C GLY A 534 -4.93 15.83 -8.76
N GLY A 535 -4.40 15.15 -9.79
CA GLY A 535 -3.67 13.90 -9.68
C GLY A 535 -2.43 13.93 -8.80
N VAL A 536 -1.72 15.06 -8.83
CA VAL A 536 -0.56 15.32 -7.96
C VAL A 536 -0.95 15.22 -6.49
N ASP A 537 -2.07 15.79 -6.08
CA ASP A 537 -2.55 15.70 -4.70
C ASP A 537 -2.98 14.27 -4.32
N LEU A 538 -3.51 13.50 -5.26
CA LEU A 538 -3.85 12.09 -5.03
C LEU A 538 -2.58 11.26 -4.82
N GLN A 539 -1.57 11.45 -5.66
CA GLN A 539 -0.31 10.73 -5.55
C GLN A 539 0.48 11.15 -4.29
N LEU A 540 0.57 12.46 -4.01
CA LEU A 540 1.23 12.94 -2.78
C LEU A 540 0.56 12.41 -1.52
N ARG A 541 -0.79 12.33 -1.48
CA ARG A 541 -1.51 11.70 -0.35
C ARG A 541 -1.16 10.24 -0.19
N HIS A 542 -1.06 9.50 -1.29
CA HIS A 542 -0.68 8.09 -1.28
C HIS A 542 0.75 7.91 -0.75
N THR A 543 1.74 8.61 -1.33
CA THR A 543 3.14 8.59 -0.90
C THR A 543 3.30 9.00 0.57
N LEU A 544 2.60 10.03 1.04
CA LEU A 544 2.63 10.45 2.45
C LEU A 544 1.96 9.42 3.37
N SER A 545 0.90 8.74 2.93
CA SER A 545 0.29 7.65 3.69
C SER A 545 1.27 6.51 3.88
N LEU A 546 1.93 6.06 2.80
CA LEU A 546 2.97 5.04 2.87
C LEU A 546 4.12 5.47 3.79
N ALA A 547 4.58 6.72 3.67
CA ALA A 547 5.61 7.26 4.56
C ALA A 547 5.13 7.29 6.03
N CYS A 548 3.89 7.69 6.29
CA CYS A 548 3.30 7.68 7.63
C CYS A 548 3.25 6.27 8.21
N ASP A 549 2.83 5.29 7.41
CA ASP A 549 2.70 3.89 7.81
C ASP A 549 4.06 3.23 8.05
N ILE A 550 5.07 3.51 7.22
CA ILE A 550 6.44 3.01 7.38
C ILE A 550 7.11 3.65 8.60
N LEU A 551 7.12 4.99 8.64
CA LEU A 551 7.82 5.76 9.68
C LEU A 551 7.11 5.68 11.04
N GLY A 552 5.81 5.39 11.06
CA GLY A 552 5.00 5.42 12.28
C GLY A 552 5.02 6.81 12.93
N ALA A 553 4.92 7.84 12.09
CA ALA A 553 5.01 9.26 12.41
C ALA A 553 4.04 10.01 11.48
N ALA A 554 3.39 11.08 11.96
CA ALA A 554 2.61 11.91 11.05
C ALA A 554 3.58 12.61 10.09
N VAL A 555 3.25 12.66 8.80
CA VAL A 555 4.13 13.20 7.76
C VAL A 555 3.45 14.37 7.06
N TYR A 556 4.23 15.40 6.73
CA TYR A 556 3.76 16.67 6.17
C TYR A 556 4.60 17.01 4.96
N PHE A 557 3.95 17.35 3.85
CA PHE A 557 4.59 18.03 2.74
C PHE A 557 4.17 19.49 2.72
N SER A 558 5.16 20.37 2.61
CA SER A 558 4.99 21.81 2.76
C SER A 558 5.85 22.57 1.77
N ARG A 559 5.41 23.77 1.41
CA ARG A 559 6.14 24.67 0.51
C ARG A 559 6.13 26.09 1.03
N TYR A 560 7.12 26.85 0.58
CA TYR A 560 7.14 28.30 0.76
C TYR A 560 6.60 28.98 -0.50
N VAL A 561 5.34 29.42 -0.44
CA VAL A 561 4.61 29.98 -1.60
C VAL A 561 3.93 31.27 -1.17
N ASP A 562 3.97 32.30 -2.02
CA ASP A 562 3.43 33.64 -1.75
C ASP A 562 4.02 34.30 -0.48
N GLY A 563 5.29 34.02 -0.18
CA GLY A 563 5.95 34.55 1.01
C GLY A 563 5.54 33.88 2.32
N GLU A 564 4.81 32.77 2.28
CA GLU A 564 4.28 32.09 3.47
C GLU A 564 4.58 30.59 3.47
N VAL A 565 4.65 30.02 4.67
CA VAL A 565 4.70 28.56 4.86
C VAL A 565 3.29 28.00 4.64
N LYS A 566 3.15 27.04 3.71
CA LYS A 566 1.89 26.32 3.45
C LYS A 566 2.11 24.81 3.57
N ILE A 567 1.32 24.15 4.41
CA ILE A 567 1.21 22.68 4.40
C ILE A 567 0.28 22.31 3.24
N LEU A 568 0.79 21.56 2.27
CA LEU A 568 0.03 21.17 1.08
C LEU A 568 -0.67 19.83 1.26
N GLN A 569 0.03 18.86 1.87
CA GLN A 569 -0.52 17.54 2.16
C GLN A 569 0.01 17.03 3.50
N MET A 570 -0.79 16.17 4.13
CA MET A 570 -0.46 15.54 5.40
C MET A 570 -1.06 14.14 5.46
N ALA A 571 -0.34 13.21 6.07
CA ALA A 571 -0.84 11.91 6.50
C ALA A 571 -0.63 11.74 8.01
N ASP A 572 -1.67 11.28 8.70
CA ASP A 572 -1.66 11.01 10.13
C ASP A 572 -2.45 9.73 10.45
N GLY A 573 -2.26 9.19 11.66
CA GLY A 573 -2.98 8.02 12.13
C GLY A 573 -3.11 7.97 13.65
N PRO A 574 -3.93 7.06 14.21
CA PRO A 574 -4.12 6.96 15.66
C PRO A 574 -2.82 6.75 16.44
N LEU A 575 -1.88 6.00 15.86
CA LEU A 575 -0.55 5.72 16.42
C LEU A 575 0.53 6.73 15.98
N ALA A 576 0.16 7.63 15.08
CA ALA A 576 1.01 8.66 14.48
C ALA A 576 0.20 9.98 14.40
N PRO A 577 -0.22 10.55 15.54
CA PRO A 577 -1.13 11.68 15.54
C PRO A 577 -0.43 12.93 15.02
N ALA A 578 -1.15 13.74 14.24
CA ALA A 578 -0.66 15.04 13.83
C ALA A 578 -0.40 15.96 15.04
N VAL A 579 0.62 16.82 14.92
CA VAL A 579 0.82 17.96 15.82
C VAL A 579 -0.47 18.77 15.90
N HIS A 580 -0.90 19.08 17.12
CA HIS A 580 -1.96 20.06 17.32
C HIS A 580 -1.44 21.45 16.97
N GLU A 581 -1.94 21.99 15.85
CA GLU A 581 -1.58 23.32 15.36
C GLU A 581 -2.29 24.41 16.19
N TRP A 582 -1.65 24.83 17.29
CA TRP A 582 -2.19 25.86 18.18
C TRP A 582 -1.74 27.27 17.81
N VAL A 583 -0.64 27.37 17.05
CA VAL A 583 -0.21 28.58 16.32
C VAL A 583 0.08 28.18 14.88
N ASP A 584 -0.48 28.89 13.92
CA ASP A 584 -0.29 28.62 12.49
C ASP A 584 1.20 28.45 12.15
N PHE A 585 1.56 27.39 11.41
CA PHE A 585 2.94 27.15 10.98
C PHE A 585 3.54 28.32 10.18
N LYS A 586 2.70 29.12 9.52
CA LYS A 586 3.07 30.41 8.93
C LYS A 586 3.71 31.35 9.95
N ALA A 587 3.07 31.54 11.09
CA ALA A 587 3.52 32.45 12.15
C ALA A 587 4.57 31.81 13.08
N ALA A 588 4.70 30.48 13.05
CA ALA A 588 5.58 29.70 13.91
C ALA A 588 6.78 29.09 13.16
N ALA A 589 7.18 29.67 12.04
CA ALA A 589 8.24 29.11 11.21
C ALA A 589 9.58 29.01 11.94
N HIS A 590 9.85 29.91 12.88
CA HIS A 590 11.05 29.89 13.72
C HIS A 590 11.11 28.76 14.75
N ALA A 591 9.95 28.17 15.07
CA ALA A 591 9.82 27.18 16.14
C ALA A 591 9.51 25.77 15.62
N SER A 592 8.94 25.64 14.41
CA SER A 592 8.57 24.36 13.80
C SER A 592 9.69 23.78 12.94
N ALA A 593 9.79 22.45 12.86
CA ALA A 593 10.75 21.80 11.96
C ALA A 593 10.49 22.14 10.49
N VAL A 594 9.21 22.15 10.07
CA VAL A 594 8.77 22.57 8.73
C VAL A 594 9.28 23.97 8.40
N GLY A 595 8.95 24.95 9.25
CA GLY A 595 9.32 26.33 9.00
C GLY A 595 10.83 26.52 8.99
N LYS A 596 11.56 25.96 9.96
CA LYS A 596 13.02 26.07 9.99
C LYS A 596 13.67 25.44 8.75
N CYS A 597 13.16 24.29 8.29
CA CYS A 597 13.62 23.66 7.04
C CYS A 597 13.39 24.58 5.83
N LEU A 598 12.22 25.20 5.70
CA LEU A 598 11.95 26.16 4.62
C LEU A 598 12.84 27.41 4.73
N LEU A 599 13.01 27.95 5.93
CA LEU A 599 13.85 29.13 6.18
C LEU A 599 15.32 28.90 5.81
N THR A 600 15.87 27.69 6.06
CA THR A 600 17.26 27.36 5.68
C THR A 600 17.51 27.47 4.17
N GLN A 601 16.47 27.27 3.37
CA GLN A 601 16.54 27.26 1.91
C GLN A 601 16.25 28.63 1.29
N LEU A 602 15.67 29.57 2.05
CA LEU A 602 15.40 30.92 1.57
C LEU A 602 16.69 31.73 1.42
N PRO A 603 16.79 32.57 0.37
CA PRO A 603 17.77 33.64 0.30
C PRO A 603 17.74 34.53 1.55
N PRO A 604 18.87 35.12 1.97
CA PRO A 604 18.95 35.95 3.18
C PRO A 604 17.86 37.03 3.26
N ASP A 605 17.56 37.70 2.15
CA ASP A 605 16.57 38.78 2.10
C ASP A 605 15.14 38.27 2.32
N LEU A 606 14.74 37.17 1.68
CA LEU A 606 13.42 36.57 1.85
C LEU A 606 13.25 35.95 3.25
N ARG A 607 14.33 35.39 3.80
CA ARG A 607 14.35 34.92 5.20
C ARG A 607 14.19 36.08 6.17
N ALA A 608 14.87 37.20 5.90
CA ALA A 608 14.79 38.39 6.72
C ALA A 608 13.40 39.06 6.64
N ASP A 609 12.80 39.10 5.46
CA ASP A 609 11.43 39.56 5.25
C ASP A 609 10.43 38.70 6.02
N HIS A 610 10.50 37.36 5.89
CA HIS A 610 9.61 36.46 6.61
C HIS A 610 9.67 36.66 8.13
N LEU A 611 10.87 36.74 8.69
CA LEU A 611 11.07 36.97 10.14
C LEU A 611 10.75 38.40 10.58
N SER A 612 10.53 39.34 9.65
CA SER A 612 10.02 40.69 9.96
C SER A 612 8.50 40.70 10.08
N ARG A 613 7.81 39.94 9.21
CA ARG A 613 6.35 39.74 9.24
C ARG A 613 5.92 38.82 10.39
N HIS A 614 6.69 37.76 10.65
CA HIS A 614 6.44 36.78 11.71
C HIS A 614 7.55 36.83 12.76
N ARG A 615 7.31 37.59 13.84
CA ARG A 615 8.28 37.73 14.94
C ARG A 615 8.51 36.40 15.66
N THR A 616 9.72 36.20 16.16
CA THR A 616 10.16 35.00 16.91
C THR A 616 9.55 34.90 18.31
N ALA A 617 8.22 34.78 18.39
CA ALA A 617 7.46 34.73 19.63
C ALA A 617 7.77 33.45 20.43
N ARG A 618 7.76 33.55 21.76
CA ARG A 618 8.01 32.41 22.65
C ARG A 618 6.78 31.50 22.68
N LEU A 619 6.88 30.30 22.10
CA LEU A 619 5.83 29.28 22.10
C LEU A 619 5.96 28.31 23.29
N THR A 620 7.20 28.01 23.66
CA THR A 620 7.58 27.14 24.77
C THR A 620 8.82 27.70 25.48
N ARG A 621 9.26 27.05 26.55
CA ARG A 621 10.53 27.41 27.20
C ARG A 621 11.76 27.17 26.32
N ARG A 622 11.64 26.31 25.28
CA ARG A 622 12.74 25.94 24.38
C ARG A 622 12.74 26.72 23.07
N THR A 623 11.68 27.46 22.76
CA THR A 623 11.62 28.27 21.53
C THR A 623 12.78 29.24 21.44
N ILE A 624 13.46 29.27 20.30
CA ILE A 624 14.49 30.27 20.00
C ILE A 624 13.79 31.61 19.75
N THR A 625 13.91 32.54 20.70
CA THR A 625 13.27 33.87 20.61
C THR A 625 14.18 34.95 20.06
N ASN A 626 15.50 34.72 20.04
CA ASN A 626 16.48 35.66 19.50
C ASN A 626 16.67 35.39 18.00
N ARG A 627 16.28 36.35 17.17
CA ARG A 627 16.36 36.26 15.70
C ARG A 627 17.78 36.02 15.17
N ARG A 628 18.79 36.69 15.72
CA ARG A 628 20.20 36.48 15.31
C ARG A 628 20.63 35.05 15.63
N HIS A 629 20.35 34.60 16.85
CA HIS A 629 20.66 33.23 17.25
C HIS A 629 19.94 32.16 16.41
N LEU A 630 18.70 32.41 16.00
CA LEU A 630 17.99 31.53 15.06
C LEU A 630 18.70 31.47 13.72
N ILE A 631 18.99 32.61 13.11
CA ILE A 631 19.68 32.69 11.81
C ILE A 631 21.04 31.99 11.89
N ASP A 632 21.85 32.30 12.89
CA ASP A 632 23.14 31.65 13.10
C ASP A 632 23.00 30.13 13.27
N THR A 633 21.92 29.66 13.89
CA THR A 633 21.66 28.22 14.07
C THR A 633 21.26 27.55 12.75
N LEU A 634 20.44 28.21 11.93
CA LEU A 634 20.03 27.70 10.63
C LEU A 634 21.20 27.70 9.63
N GLU A 635 22.07 28.71 9.67
CA GLU A 635 23.25 28.81 8.79
C GLU A 635 24.37 27.83 9.15
N ARG A 636 24.39 27.33 10.39
CA ARG A 636 25.31 26.26 10.81
C ARG A 636 24.90 24.87 10.34
N LEU A 637 23.67 24.69 9.83
CA LEU A 637 23.22 23.39 9.35
C LEU A 637 23.84 23.08 7.99
N ALA A 638 24.37 21.87 7.83
CA ALA A 638 24.89 21.44 6.54
C ALA A 638 23.74 21.28 5.52
N PRO A 639 23.99 21.53 4.22
CA PRO A 639 22.99 21.29 3.17
C PRO A 639 22.43 19.86 3.23
N GLY A 640 21.10 19.72 3.18
CA GLY A 640 20.41 18.42 3.26
C GLY A 640 20.33 17.80 4.66
N GLN A 641 20.95 18.40 5.69
CA GLN A 641 20.83 17.92 7.06
C GLN A 641 19.39 18.06 7.57
N PRO A 642 18.82 17.03 8.23
CA PRO A 642 17.50 17.16 8.83
C PRO A 642 17.46 18.28 9.89
N VAL A 643 16.43 19.10 9.79
CA VAL A 643 16.16 20.18 10.74
C VAL A 643 15.19 19.68 11.79
N TYR A 644 15.52 19.89 13.07
CA TYR A 644 14.73 19.37 14.18
C TYR A 644 14.02 20.47 14.95
N ASP A 645 12.83 20.16 15.46
CA ASP A 645 12.14 20.90 16.52
C ASP A 645 12.03 19.96 17.73
N ILE A 646 12.79 20.25 18.78
CA ILE A 646 12.81 19.46 20.02
C ILE A 646 12.07 20.21 21.12
N ARG A 647 10.74 20.19 21.00
CA ARG A 647 9.79 20.87 21.90
C ARG A 647 9.88 22.39 21.84
N GLU A 648 10.30 22.96 20.71
CA GLU A 648 10.34 24.39 20.46
C GLU A 648 8.95 24.91 20.08
N TYR A 649 8.20 24.18 19.24
CA TYR A 649 6.82 24.50 18.88
C TYR A 649 5.80 23.97 19.89
N ALA A 650 5.92 22.69 20.28
CA ALA A 650 4.98 22.02 21.18
C ALA A 650 5.68 21.15 22.23
N ASN A 651 5.24 21.24 23.49
CA ASN A 651 5.91 20.54 24.61
C ASN A 651 5.86 19.01 24.56
N LYS A 652 4.89 18.42 23.86
CA LYS A 652 4.60 16.98 23.86
C LYS A 652 5.00 16.26 22.57
N VAL A 653 5.62 16.96 21.63
CA VAL A 653 5.96 16.43 20.29
C VAL A 653 7.40 16.79 19.96
N VAL A 654 8.05 15.95 19.17
CA VAL A 654 9.31 16.26 18.50
C VAL A 654 9.13 16.09 17.00
N CYS A 655 9.76 16.96 16.22
CA CYS A 655 9.60 17.00 14.78
C CYS A 655 10.96 17.00 14.09
N GLY A 656 11.00 16.44 12.89
CA GLY A 656 12.17 16.46 12.01
C GLY A 656 11.73 16.76 10.59
N ALA A 657 12.52 17.51 9.85
CA ALA A 657 12.20 17.92 8.48
C ALA A 657 13.42 17.84 7.59
N VAL A 658 13.20 17.46 6.34
CA VAL A 658 14.22 17.38 5.29
C VAL A 658 13.77 18.20 4.09
N ALA A 659 14.73 18.73 3.34
CA ALA A 659 14.42 19.51 2.15
C ALA A 659 13.84 18.62 1.04
N ALA A 660 12.79 19.09 0.38
CA ALA A 660 12.13 18.41 -0.74
C ALA A 660 11.77 19.44 -1.82
N SER A 661 12.81 20.02 -2.43
CA SER A 661 12.71 21.15 -3.36
C SER A 661 12.93 20.74 -4.82
N THR A 662 12.16 21.32 -5.73
CA THR A 662 12.26 21.10 -7.19
C THR A 662 12.62 22.42 -7.87
N GLY A 663 13.84 22.53 -8.42
CA GLY A 663 14.28 23.75 -9.12
C GLY A 663 14.22 24.98 -8.20
N ASN A 664 13.38 25.96 -8.57
CA ASN A 664 13.17 27.20 -7.79
C ASN A 664 12.11 27.08 -6.69
N GLU A 665 11.40 25.95 -6.60
CA GLU A 665 10.32 25.79 -5.63
C GLU A 665 10.84 25.17 -4.33
N ILE A 666 10.76 25.95 -3.25
CA ILE A 666 11.25 25.55 -1.92
C ILE A 666 10.21 24.68 -1.21
N GLY A 667 10.58 23.44 -0.91
CA GLY A 667 9.75 22.46 -0.25
C GLY A 667 10.42 21.82 0.97
N SER A 668 9.58 21.30 1.85
CA SER A 668 9.99 20.56 3.04
C SER A 668 9.07 19.37 3.25
N LEU A 669 9.69 18.20 3.44
CA LEU A 669 9.04 16.99 3.91
C LEU A 669 9.37 16.83 5.39
N ALA A 670 8.35 16.77 6.25
CA ALA A 670 8.53 16.72 7.70
C ALA A 670 7.78 15.57 8.33
N LEU A 671 8.24 15.14 9.51
CA LEU A 671 7.57 14.17 10.35
C LEU A 671 7.40 14.71 11.77
N SER A 672 6.40 14.18 12.47
CA SER A 672 6.22 14.43 13.90
C SER A 672 5.97 13.15 14.68
N LEU A 673 6.54 13.10 15.89
CA LEU A 673 6.45 11.96 16.80
C LEU A 673 6.08 12.46 18.20
N PRO A 674 5.21 11.74 18.93
CA PRO A 674 5.02 11.99 20.36
C PRO A 674 6.37 11.99 21.08
N LEU A 675 6.55 12.87 22.06
CA LEU A 675 7.82 13.02 22.79
C LEU A 675 8.35 11.69 23.36
N ALA A 676 7.46 10.77 23.72
CA ALA A 676 7.84 9.44 24.21
C ALA A 676 8.59 8.59 23.16
N ASN A 677 8.44 8.91 21.88
CA ASN A 677 9.12 8.28 20.75
C ASN A 677 10.33 9.08 20.24
N ALA A 678 10.82 10.08 21.00
CA ALA A 678 11.87 10.98 20.52
C ALA A 678 13.21 10.30 20.17
N HIS A 679 13.52 9.15 20.78
CA HIS A 679 14.70 8.34 20.43
C HIS A 679 14.69 7.88 18.97
N ARG A 680 13.51 7.73 18.35
CA ARG A 680 13.35 7.34 16.94
C ARG A 680 13.54 8.50 15.96
N LEU A 681 13.57 9.75 16.43
CA LEU A 681 13.52 10.93 15.58
C LEU A 681 14.63 10.94 14.52
N LYS A 682 15.87 10.62 14.90
CA LYS A 682 16.99 10.57 13.95
C LYS A 682 16.82 9.50 12.87
N ALA A 683 16.48 8.28 13.28
CA ALA A 683 16.26 7.17 12.35
C ALA A 683 15.06 7.42 11.43
N ALA A 684 13.96 7.96 11.98
CA ALA A 684 12.78 8.32 11.22
C ALA A 684 13.07 9.45 10.22
N SER A 685 13.88 10.46 10.58
CA SER A 685 14.27 11.52 9.65
C SER A 685 15.22 11.03 8.55
N ALA A 686 16.12 10.08 8.85
CA ALA A 686 16.96 9.46 7.82
C ALA A 686 16.11 8.66 6.82
N ALA A 687 15.13 7.88 7.31
CA ALA A 687 14.18 7.17 6.46
C ALA A 687 13.26 8.14 5.67
N LEU A 688 12.91 9.29 6.25
CA LEU A 688 12.15 10.34 5.57
C LEU A 688 12.91 10.93 4.37
N THR A 689 14.25 11.04 4.45
CA THR A 689 15.08 11.48 3.32
C THR A 689 14.89 10.57 2.10
N HIS A 690 14.80 9.25 2.29
CA HIS A 690 14.52 8.33 1.18
C HIS A 690 13.12 8.50 0.59
N LYS A 691 12.13 8.87 1.43
CA LYS A 691 10.77 9.19 0.98
C LYS A 691 10.62 10.56 0.31
N ALA A 692 11.66 11.39 0.31
CA ALA A 692 11.65 12.62 -0.47
C ALA A 692 11.78 12.35 -1.98
N VAL A 693 12.43 11.26 -2.40
CA VAL A 693 12.60 10.89 -3.82
C VAL A 693 11.25 10.71 -4.54
N PRO A 694 10.29 9.87 -4.07
CA PRO A 694 9.00 9.71 -4.75
C PRO A 694 8.13 10.96 -4.73
N VAL A 695 8.23 11.79 -3.68
CA VAL A 695 7.57 13.11 -3.63
C VAL A 695 8.12 14.01 -4.74
N LEU A 696 9.45 14.10 -4.87
CA LEU A 696 10.09 14.89 -5.93
C LEU A 696 9.77 14.32 -7.32
N LEU A 697 9.72 12.99 -7.47
CA LEU A 697 9.34 12.33 -8.71
C LEU A 697 7.91 12.70 -9.15
N ALA A 698 6.94 12.63 -8.24
CA ALA A 698 5.56 13.05 -8.52
C ALA A 698 5.49 14.51 -8.99
N LEU A 699 6.27 15.38 -8.35
CA LEU A 699 6.36 16.79 -8.75
C LEU A 699 7.04 16.97 -10.11
N LEU A 700 8.13 16.24 -10.40
CA LEU A 700 8.80 16.29 -11.71
C LEU A 700 7.87 15.83 -12.83
N ILE A 701 7.12 14.74 -12.64
CA ILE A 701 6.14 14.25 -13.62
C ILE A 701 5.02 15.28 -13.82
N SER A 702 4.58 15.97 -12.76
CA SER A 702 3.58 17.03 -12.91
C SER A 702 4.06 18.27 -13.66
N GLN A 703 5.36 18.56 -13.60
CA GLN A 703 5.97 19.70 -14.29
C GLN A 703 6.35 19.34 -15.74
N THR A 704 6.69 18.08 -16.00
CA THR A 704 7.08 17.57 -17.32
C THR A 704 6.37 16.23 -17.56
N PRO A 705 5.10 16.28 -17.99
CA PRO A 705 4.29 15.08 -18.19
C PRO A 705 4.91 14.11 -19.19
N LEU A 706 4.80 12.81 -18.91
CA LEU A 706 5.36 11.73 -19.73
C LEU A 706 4.56 11.53 -21.02
N GLY A 707 5.21 11.07 -22.09
CA GLY A 707 4.69 11.09 -23.47
C GLY A 707 3.29 10.50 -23.67
N HIS A 708 2.95 9.34 -23.09
CA HIS A 708 1.61 8.75 -23.24
C HIS A 708 0.51 9.53 -22.48
N HIS A 709 0.87 10.28 -21.43
CA HIS A 709 -0.05 10.99 -20.53
C HIS A 709 0.05 12.53 -20.61
N ALA A 710 0.94 13.08 -21.43
CA ALA A 710 1.16 14.51 -21.60
C ALA A 710 -0.02 15.26 -22.25
N GLY A 711 -0.90 14.54 -22.94
CA GLY A 711 -2.11 15.10 -23.54
C GLY A 711 -3.19 15.53 -22.55
N LEU A 712 -3.06 15.22 -21.25
CA LEU A 712 -4.10 15.42 -20.24
C LEU A 712 -3.94 16.69 -19.38
N GLN A 713 -2.80 17.39 -19.43
CA GLN A 713 -2.48 18.45 -18.45
C GLN A 713 -2.51 19.92 -18.94
N ALA A 714 -2.72 20.20 -20.22
CA ALA A 714 -2.79 21.60 -20.70
C ALA A 714 -4.23 22.06 -20.89
N GLY A 715 -4.70 22.96 -20.01
CA GLY A 715 -5.99 23.67 -20.09
C GLY A 715 -6.10 24.66 -21.26
N THR A 716 -5.76 24.23 -22.46
CA THR A 716 -6.12 24.91 -23.71
C THR A 716 -7.50 24.40 -24.12
N GLU A 717 -8.36 25.26 -24.65
CA GLU A 717 -9.69 24.90 -25.19
C GLU A 717 -9.68 23.54 -25.91
N PRO A 718 -10.75 22.74 -25.81
CA PRO A 718 -10.76 21.35 -26.25
C PRO A 718 -10.41 21.26 -27.74
N THR A 719 -9.16 20.95 -28.02
CA THR A 719 -8.66 20.78 -29.37
C THR A 719 -9.05 19.38 -29.85
N ARG A 720 -10.28 19.34 -30.36
CA ARG A 720 -10.78 18.54 -31.48
C ARG A 720 -9.87 17.38 -31.90
N SER A 721 -10.06 16.20 -31.30
CA SER A 721 -9.45 14.95 -31.77
C SER A 721 -9.96 14.63 -33.17
N THR A 722 -9.09 14.71 -34.17
CA THR A 722 -9.43 14.42 -35.56
C THR A 722 -9.26 12.93 -35.81
N ILE A 723 -10.36 12.21 -36.06
CA ILE A 723 -10.28 10.78 -36.42
C ILE A 723 -9.85 10.67 -37.90
N THR A 724 -8.94 9.75 -38.21
CA THR A 724 -8.63 9.41 -39.61
C THR A 724 -9.87 8.80 -40.31
N PRO A 725 -10.09 9.07 -41.61
CA PRO A 725 -11.23 8.50 -42.36
C PRO A 725 -11.30 6.97 -42.35
N ALA A 726 -10.19 6.28 -42.09
CA ALA A 726 -10.13 4.83 -41.93
C ALA A 726 -10.70 4.35 -40.58
N ALA A 727 -10.43 5.06 -39.48
CA ALA A 727 -10.98 4.74 -38.17
C ALA A 727 -12.47 5.11 -38.07
N LEU A 728 -12.90 6.20 -38.72
CA LEU A 728 -14.32 6.53 -38.87
C LEU A 728 -15.09 5.44 -39.66
N ARG A 729 -14.50 4.89 -40.73
CA ARG A 729 -15.09 3.78 -41.49
C ARG A 729 -15.21 2.50 -40.66
N ARG A 730 -14.25 2.20 -39.77
CA ARG A 730 -14.32 1.05 -38.85
C ARG A 730 -15.39 1.21 -37.78
N LEU A 731 -15.50 2.40 -37.18
CA LEU A 731 -16.57 2.70 -36.22
C LEU A 731 -17.95 2.58 -36.89
N ARG A 732 -18.14 3.14 -38.09
CA ARG A 732 -19.39 3.01 -38.87
C ARG A 732 -19.72 1.57 -39.28
N ALA A 733 -18.73 0.69 -39.43
CA ALA A 733 -18.95 -0.73 -39.71
C ALA A 733 -19.36 -1.54 -38.48
N THR A 734 -19.02 -1.07 -37.27
CA THR A 734 -19.22 -1.78 -36.00
C THR A 734 -20.61 -1.53 -35.39
N PHE A 735 -21.23 -0.38 -35.70
CA PHE A 735 -22.50 0.10 -35.10
C PHE A 735 -23.61 0.29 -36.17
N ARG A 736 -23.98 -0.74 -36.93
CA ARG A 736 -24.89 -0.61 -38.09
C ARG A 736 -26.40 -0.63 -37.77
N THR A 737 -26.81 -1.04 -36.58
CA THR A 737 -28.24 -1.27 -36.28
C THR A 737 -28.82 -0.05 -35.57
N ALA A 738 -29.69 0.70 -36.25
CA ALA A 738 -30.43 1.82 -35.69
C ALA A 738 -31.57 1.31 -34.80
N LEU A 739 -31.70 1.85 -33.58
CA LEU A 739 -32.84 1.57 -32.71
C LEU A 739 -34.02 2.42 -33.20
N THR A 740 -35.00 1.78 -33.82
CA THR A 740 -36.10 2.48 -34.53
C THR A 740 -37.39 2.59 -33.73
N ASN A 741 -37.51 1.93 -32.56
CA ASN A 741 -38.72 1.98 -31.74
C ASN A 741 -38.48 2.75 -30.42
N ALA A 742 -39.49 3.51 -29.98
CA ALA A 742 -39.41 4.37 -28.79
C ALA A 742 -39.31 3.61 -27.44
N GLN A 743 -39.66 2.32 -27.43
CA GLN A 743 -39.60 1.46 -26.25
C GLN A 743 -38.17 0.96 -26.01
N ASP A 744 -37.44 0.57 -27.06
CA ASP A 744 -36.04 0.14 -27.01
C ASP A 744 -35.11 1.31 -26.60
N ILE A 745 -35.47 2.53 -27.03
CA ILE A 745 -34.77 3.77 -26.62
C ILE A 745 -34.97 4.03 -25.12
N LYS A 746 -36.20 3.85 -24.61
CA LYS A 746 -36.49 3.97 -23.18
C LYS A 746 -35.81 2.88 -22.35
N ASP A 747 -35.79 1.65 -22.82
CA ASP A 747 -35.15 0.53 -22.12
C ASP A 747 -33.62 0.70 -22.06
N THR A 748 -33.01 1.30 -23.09
CA THR A 748 -31.58 1.66 -23.09
C THR A 748 -31.27 2.83 -22.15
N ALA A 749 -32.16 3.82 -22.07
CA ALA A 749 -32.03 4.97 -21.15
C ALA A 749 -32.26 4.58 -19.68
N LEU A 750 -33.08 3.56 -19.42
CA LEU A 750 -33.42 3.11 -18.06
C LEU A 750 -32.53 1.96 -17.56
N ASN A 751 -31.81 1.26 -18.44
CA ASN A 751 -30.94 0.14 -18.06
C ASN A 751 -29.56 0.21 -18.77
N PRO A 752 -28.54 0.84 -18.14
CA PRO A 752 -27.25 1.09 -18.78
C PRO A 752 -26.33 -0.14 -18.91
N ALA A 753 -26.80 -1.34 -18.54
CA ALA A 753 -26.03 -2.60 -18.65
C ALA A 753 -25.93 -3.17 -20.08
N VAL A 754 -26.39 -2.46 -21.10
CA VAL A 754 -26.57 -3.00 -22.47
C VAL A 754 -25.36 -2.83 -23.39
N GLY A 755 -24.24 -2.29 -22.89
CA GLY A 755 -22.98 -2.14 -23.63
C GLY A 755 -22.85 -0.79 -24.34
N PRO A 756 -21.70 -0.54 -25.02
CA PRO A 756 -21.38 0.77 -25.59
C PRO A 756 -22.35 1.13 -26.71
N HIS A 757 -22.78 2.39 -26.74
CA HIS A 757 -23.74 2.91 -27.71
C HIS A 757 -23.23 4.22 -28.34
N LEU A 758 -23.56 4.42 -29.61
CA LEU A 758 -23.08 5.52 -30.44
C LEU A 758 -24.23 6.49 -30.72
N ALA A 759 -24.06 7.79 -30.44
CA ALA A 759 -25.06 8.81 -30.76
C ALA A 759 -24.52 9.82 -31.79
N THR A 760 -25.37 10.19 -32.76
CA THR A 760 -25.06 11.23 -33.75
C THR A 760 -26.18 12.26 -33.84
N ASP A 761 -25.84 13.54 -33.94
CA ASP A 761 -26.77 14.63 -34.30
C ASP A 761 -26.78 14.77 -35.83
N SER A 762 -27.96 14.84 -36.45
CA SER A 762 -28.13 14.95 -37.90
C SER A 762 -27.57 16.24 -38.52
N THR A 763 -27.22 17.22 -37.69
CA THR A 763 -26.66 18.52 -38.12
C THR A 763 -25.19 18.72 -37.76
N SER A 764 -24.55 17.74 -37.12
CA SER A 764 -23.17 17.84 -36.63
C SER A 764 -22.26 16.76 -37.21
N THR A 765 -21.01 17.12 -37.50
CA THR A 765 -19.93 16.15 -37.84
C THR A 765 -19.37 15.45 -36.60
N SER A 766 -19.99 15.64 -35.44
CA SER A 766 -19.59 15.07 -34.15
C SER A 766 -20.24 13.72 -33.86
N LEU A 767 -19.42 12.74 -33.48
CA LEU A 767 -19.81 11.40 -33.03
C LEU A 767 -19.68 11.33 -31.49
N TYR A 768 -20.65 10.78 -30.78
CA TYR A 768 -20.60 10.61 -29.32
C TYR A 768 -20.59 9.12 -28.95
N LEU A 769 -19.53 8.63 -28.27
CA LEU A 769 -19.43 7.25 -27.77
C LEU A 769 -19.59 7.24 -26.25
N PHE A 770 -20.53 6.43 -25.75
CA PHE A 770 -20.78 6.25 -24.33
C PHE A 770 -20.34 4.84 -23.90
N ASP A 771 -19.51 4.76 -22.86
CA ASP A 771 -19.12 3.49 -22.23
C ASP A 771 -20.18 3.01 -21.22
N ALA A 772 -20.28 1.69 -21.05
CA ALA A 772 -21.13 1.11 -20.01
C ALA A 772 -20.56 1.43 -18.61
N PRO A 773 -21.39 1.75 -17.60
CA PRO A 773 -20.92 2.03 -16.26
C PRO A 773 -20.26 0.79 -15.64
N ALA A 774 -19.19 1.01 -14.86
CA ALA A 774 -18.38 -0.04 -14.25
C ALA A 774 -19.10 -0.84 -13.13
N ASP A 775 -20.31 -0.44 -12.73
CA ASP A 775 -21.06 -1.14 -11.67
C ASP A 775 -22.59 -0.99 -11.82
N PRO A 776 -23.33 -2.06 -12.15
CA PRO A 776 -24.78 -2.02 -12.35
C PRO A 776 -25.60 -1.91 -11.04
N LEU A 777 -24.98 -1.98 -9.86
CA LEU A 777 -25.71 -2.04 -8.56
C LEU A 777 -25.95 -0.66 -7.90
N ARG A 778 -25.45 0.44 -8.48
CA ARG A 778 -25.61 1.81 -7.95
C ARG A 778 -26.72 2.65 -8.62
N ALA A 779 -27.81 2.02 -9.05
CA ALA A 779 -28.91 2.67 -9.78
C ALA A 779 -29.83 3.61 -8.94
N GLY A 780 -29.41 4.05 -7.75
CA GLY A 780 -30.21 4.89 -6.84
C GLY A 780 -29.73 6.33 -6.67
N ALA A 781 -28.58 6.72 -7.23
CA ALA A 781 -28.10 8.10 -7.15
C ALA A 781 -28.56 8.88 -8.39
N ALA A 782 -29.27 9.98 -8.16
CA ALA A 782 -29.72 10.87 -9.22
C ALA A 782 -28.54 11.32 -10.11
N ASN A 783 -28.66 10.99 -11.40
CA ASN A 783 -27.90 11.47 -12.57
C ASN A 783 -26.46 10.92 -12.78
N PRO A 784 -26.28 9.75 -13.42
CA PRO A 784 -24.98 9.28 -13.91
C PRO A 784 -24.77 9.73 -15.36
N LEU A 785 -24.53 11.03 -15.58
CA LEU A 785 -24.06 11.48 -16.89
C LEU A 785 -22.53 11.39 -16.89
N ALA A 786 -21.99 10.25 -17.33
CA ALA A 786 -20.62 10.20 -17.79
C ALA A 786 -20.47 11.13 -19.01
N LEU A 787 -19.40 11.92 -19.05
CA LEU A 787 -19.12 12.83 -20.17
C LEU A 787 -18.84 12.02 -21.45
N PRO A 788 -19.53 12.28 -22.58
CA PRO A 788 -19.29 11.54 -23.82
C PRO A 788 -17.96 11.90 -24.49
N HIS A 789 -17.33 10.92 -25.14
CA HIS A 789 -16.23 11.17 -26.06
C HIS A 789 -16.76 11.76 -27.37
N THR A 790 -16.41 13.02 -27.66
CA THR A 790 -16.84 13.75 -28.87
C THR A 790 -15.78 13.62 -29.97
N TYR A 791 -16.17 13.19 -31.17
CA TYR A 791 -15.25 13.08 -32.31
C TYR A 791 -15.72 13.89 -33.53
N THR A 792 -14.91 14.79 -34.07
CA THR A 792 -15.21 15.50 -35.35
C THR A 792 -14.32 15.03 -36.49
N VAL A 793 -14.89 14.86 -37.68
CA VAL A 793 -14.17 14.45 -38.90
C VAL A 793 -13.44 15.65 -39.52
N SER A 794 -12.17 15.47 -39.91
CA SER A 794 -11.39 16.45 -40.67
C SER A 794 -12.12 16.84 -41.96
N ALA A 795 -12.35 18.14 -42.18
CA ALA A 795 -12.85 18.66 -43.45
C ALA A 795 -11.79 18.44 -44.54
N GLY A 796 -11.92 17.34 -45.27
CA GLY A 796 -11.01 16.96 -46.34
C GLY A 796 -11.37 15.58 -46.87
N GLY A 797 -12.54 15.45 -47.50
CA GLY A 797 -12.94 14.23 -48.21
C GLY A 797 -14.43 13.91 -48.12
N CYS A 798 -15.18 14.37 -49.13
CA CYS A 798 -16.48 13.90 -49.60
C CYS A 798 -17.50 13.39 -48.56
N THR A 799 -18.40 14.28 -48.11
CA THR A 799 -19.67 13.91 -47.47
C THR A 799 -20.69 13.49 -48.54
N GLN A 800 -20.90 12.19 -48.75
CA GLN A 800 -22.12 11.70 -49.38
C GLN A 800 -23.19 11.49 -48.30
N ALA A 801 -24.31 12.19 -48.43
CA ALA A 801 -25.48 12.08 -47.57
C ALA A 801 -26.21 10.75 -47.82
N PHE A 802 -26.58 10.04 -46.75
CA PHE A 802 -27.51 8.93 -46.81
C PHE A 802 -28.93 9.46 -46.54
N THR A 803 -29.78 9.44 -47.56
CA THR A 803 -31.23 9.64 -47.42
C THR A 803 -31.86 8.31 -47.04
N GLY A 804 -32.21 8.15 -45.77
CA GLY A 804 -33.03 7.06 -45.24
C GLY A 804 -33.99 7.62 -44.20
N GLU A 805 -35.26 7.21 -44.25
CA GLU A 805 -36.43 7.83 -43.60
C GLU A 805 -36.20 8.24 -42.14
N GLN A 806 -36.38 9.53 -41.87
CA GLN A 806 -36.37 10.15 -40.54
C GLN A 806 -37.79 10.08 -39.95
N HIS A 807 -37.93 9.44 -38.79
CA HIS A 807 -39.11 9.59 -37.95
C HIS A 807 -38.73 10.32 -36.66
N ASP A 808 -39.32 11.50 -36.51
CA ASP A 808 -39.03 12.52 -35.51
C ASP A 808 -39.75 12.20 -34.19
N VAL A 809 -39.00 12.03 -33.11
CA VAL A 809 -39.52 12.09 -31.74
C VAL A 809 -38.59 13.02 -30.96
N HIS A 810 -38.97 14.30 -30.91
CA HIS A 810 -38.32 15.36 -30.15
C HIS A 810 -36.81 15.51 -30.38
N GLY A 811 -36.43 15.65 -31.66
CA GLY A 811 -35.32 16.46 -32.16
C GLY A 811 -34.02 16.52 -31.34
N ARG A 812 -33.10 15.57 -31.61
CA ARG A 812 -31.67 15.79 -31.99
C ARG A 812 -30.70 14.62 -31.75
N LEU A 813 -31.17 13.40 -31.44
CA LEU A 813 -30.26 12.27 -31.18
C LEU A 813 -30.68 10.98 -31.91
N THR A 814 -29.78 10.38 -32.69
CA THR A 814 -29.94 9.02 -33.23
C THR A 814 -28.96 8.07 -32.55
N ILE A 815 -29.43 6.95 -31.98
CA ILE A 815 -28.64 6.01 -31.18
C ILE A 815 -28.45 4.67 -31.93
N TYR A 816 -27.20 4.20 -32.03
CA TYR A 816 -26.82 2.94 -32.66
C TYR A 816 -26.24 1.95 -31.64
N ARG A 817 -26.57 0.66 -31.79
CA ARG A 817 -26.04 -0.44 -30.95
C ARG A 817 -24.87 -1.15 -31.66
N ALA A 818 -23.91 -1.65 -30.88
CA ALA A 818 -22.84 -2.52 -31.39
C ALA A 818 -23.43 -3.86 -31.89
N ASN A 819 -23.02 -4.31 -33.07
CA ASN A 819 -23.47 -5.61 -33.58
C ASN A 819 -22.80 -6.74 -32.78
N THR A 820 -23.59 -7.56 -32.09
CA THR A 820 -23.14 -8.86 -31.62
C THR A 820 -23.07 -9.83 -32.80
N PRO A 821 -22.02 -10.66 -32.93
CA PRO A 821 -21.96 -11.64 -34.00
C PRO A 821 -22.96 -12.77 -33.71
N THR A 822 -24.08 -12.79 -34.41
CA THR A 822 -24.98 -13.94 -34.45
C THR A 822 -24.39 -15.03 -35.36
N PRO A 823 -24.45 -16.32 -34.98
CA PRO A 823 -24.15 -17.41 -35.89
C PRO A 823 -25.41 -17.64 -36.74
N SER A 824 -25.38 -17.28 -38.03
CA SER A 824 -26.50 -17.59 -38.93
C SER A 824 -26.14 -18.69 -39.93
N ASN A 825 -26.95 -19.74 -39.85
CA ASN A 825 -27.11 -20.81 -40.82
C ASN A 825 -27.64 -20.27 -42.17
N HIS A 826 -27.18 -20.90 -43.26
CA HIS A 826 -27.86 -21.12 -44.54
C HIS A 826 -27.87 -20.03 -45.65
N PRO A 827 -28.06 -20.44 -46.94
CA PRO A 827 -27.03 -20.31 -47.98
C PRO A 827 -27.21 -19.18 -48.99
N LEU A 828 -26.12 -18.94 -49.72
CA LEU A 828 -25.91 -18.00 -50.82
C LEU A 828 -27.02 -17.97 -51.89
N LYS A 829 -27.39 -16.76 -52.32
CA LYS A 829 -27.80 -16.47 -53.71
C LYS A 829 -26.99 -15.30 -54.29
N PRO A 830 -26.68 -15.32 -55.60
CA PRO A 830 -25.66 -14.48 -56.19
C PRO A 830 -26.22 -13.22 -56.88
N GLY A 831 -25.45 -12.14 -56.86
CA GLY A 831 -25.58 -11.05 -57.83
C GLY A 831 -25.54 -9.65 -57.22
N ALA A 832 -24.38 -8.99 -57.32
CA ALA A 832 -24.23 -7.68 -57.99
C ALA A 832 -22.89 -6.99 -57.61
N ARG A 833 -21.93 -7.13 -58.52
CA ARG A 833 -20.93 -6.17 -59.04
C ARG A 833 -20.23 -5.18 -58.08
N GLU A 834 -18.92 -5.36 -57.98
CA GLU A 834 -17.90 -4.35 -57.62
C GLU A 834 -17.83 -3.19 -58.63
N PRO A 835 -17.26 -2.05 -58.20
CA PRO A 835 -16.07 -1.56 -58.91
C PRO A 835 -14.94 -1.07 -57.96
N TRP A 836 -13.82 -1.81 -58.02
CA TRP A 836 -12.42 -1.43 -58.34
C TRP A 836 -11.83 -0.01 -58.06
N PRO A 837 -10.49 0.11 -57.95
CA PRO A 837 -9.80 0.79 -56.84
C PRO A 837 -9.04 2.06 -57.26
N CYS A 838 -8.47 2.77 -56.27
CA CYS A 838 -7.32 3.67 -56.46
C CYS A 838 -6.24 3.37 -55.40
N HIS A 839 -4.99 3.45 -55.87
CA HIS A 839 -3.71 3.08 -55.27
C HIS A 839 -3.42 3.62 -53.86
#